data_AF-A0A8C2T5S9-F1
#
_entry.id   AF-A0A8C2T5S9-F1
#
_cell.length_a   1.000
_cell.length_b   1.000
_cell.length_c   1.000
_cell.angle_alpha   90.00
_cell.angle_beta   90.00
_cell.angle_gamma   90.00
#
_symmetry.space_group_name_H-M   'P 1'
#
loop_
_entity.id
_entity.type
_entity.pdbx_description
1 polymer ?
#
loop_
_entity_poly.entity_id
_entity_poly.type
_entity_poly.pdbx_seq_one_letter_code
_entity_poly.pdbx_strand_id
1 'polypeptide(L)'
;MDLDVDYERPNVETIKCVVVGDNAVGKTRLICARACNATLSQYQLLATHVPTVWAIDQYRVCQEVLERSRDVVDEVSVSLRLWDTFGDHHKDRRFAYGRSDVVVLCFSLANPNSLRHVKTMWYPEIKHFCPRTPVILVGCQLDLRYADLDAVNRARRPLAKPIRPTDILPPERGHEVAKELGVPYYETSVVAQFGIKDVFDNAIRAALISRRHLQFWKSHLKKVQKPLLQAPFLPPKPPPPVIRIPEPPSSRAWGPAALFCTPLCADVVFQLQGGQRVFAHRVYLATSCSKFYDLFTLEGPPGTGKEPAARARSLDGERGVLGDGPRAALRAAQSDEALRAAPGDGARDLSAWGRGFVSMRRELVADPVAGREKRMTVVRMDRSVAAEPFRAVLEYLYTGRLEQARGDLMQVATIAELLEVFDLRMMVANVLNKESFMNQEITKAFHVRRANRIKECLGKGVFADVVFRVDDGAVPAHKPLLIAGCDWMMAMFRGAFRESYAAEVSLPGTNCACLRAVLDFLYTGVFTPTPDLDAMELLILTNRLCLPRLQALTEQYAVDELLRAFMQQVEIDEQVIIYLEMTQFHNARQLAAWCLHYICTNYNSVCRRFPREMKFMSAENRAHFERHRWPPVWYLKEEDHYQRAKKEREREEQLQRKQHTRSKWCFWRPSPHVS
;
A
#
# COMPACT_ATOMS: atom_id res chain seq x y z
N MET A 1 41.46 -53.56 -14.42
CA MET A 1 40.50 -54.64 -14.11
C MET A 1 39.23 -54.00 -13.54
N ASP A 2 38.68 -53.02 -14.24
CA ASP A 2 37.97 -53.10 -15.52
C ASP A 2 36.50 -53.39 -15.25
N LEU A 3 35.69 -52.36 -15.34
CA LEU A 3 34.82 -52.21 -16.51
C LEU A 3 34.20 -50.81 -16.48
N ASP A 4 34.68 -49.99 -17.41
CA ASP A 4 33.93 -48.94 -18.09
C ASP A 4 32.43 -49.30 -18.15
N VAL A 5 31.60 -48.50 -17.50
CA VAL A 5 30.19 -48.40 -17.84
C VAL A 5 29.97 -46.98 -18.34
N ASP A 6 30.58 -46.70 -19.49
CA ASP A 6 30.10 -45.68 -20.41
C ASP A 6 28.63 -46.00 -20.72
N TYR A 7 27.71 -45.33 -20.03
CA TYR A 7 26.33 -45.18 -20.47
C TYR A 7 26.31 -44.23 -21.70
N GLU A 8 27.01 -44.58 -22.78
CA GLU A 8 26.70 -44.04 -24.08
C GLU A 8 25.30 -44.55 -24.44
N ARG A 9 24.28 -43.72 -24.20
CA ARG A 9 22.95 -43.96 -24.78
C ARG A 9 23.15 -44.07 -26.30
N PRO A 10 22.91 -45.22 -26.95
CA PRO A 10 23.02 -45.30 -28.39
C PRO A 10 21.96 -44.37 -29.00
N ASN A 11 22.38 -43.51 -29.94
CA ASN A 11 21.54 -42.59 -30.73
C ASN A 11 21.23 -41.20 -30.12
N VAL A 12 22.22 -40.48 -29.57
CA VAL A 12 22.05 -39.05 -29.27
C VAL A 12 22.08 -38.22 -30.56
N GLU A 13 20.97 -37.56 -30.88
CA GLU A 13 20.88 -36.68 -32.05
C GLU A 13 21.45 -35.29 -31.71
N THR A 14 22.60 -34.94 -32.28
CA THR A 14 23.15 -33.58 -32.16
C THR A 14 22.36 -32.63 -33.06
N ILE A 15 21.97 -31.47 -32.54
CA ILE A 15 21.17 -30.46 -33.25
C ILE A 15 21.89 -29.12 -33.15
N LYS A 16 22.30 -28.57 -34.30
CA LYS A 16 22.80 -27.21 -34.42
C LYS A 16 21.64 -26.24 -34.60
N CYS A 17 21.38 -25.43 -33.58
CA CYS A 17 20.35 -24.40 -33.56
C CYS A 17 20.98 -23.01 -33.64
N VAL A 18 20.70 -22.27 -34.71
CA VAL A 18 21.24 -20.92 -34.92
C VAL A 18 20.17 -19.88 -34.59
N VAL A 19 20.52 -18.92 -33.74
CA VAL A 19 19.62 -17.82 -33.34
C VAL A 19 20.01 -16.55 -34.05
N VAL A 20 19.10 -15.96 -34.80
CA VAL A 20 19.35 -14.80 -35.68
C VAL A 20 18.28 -13.72 -35.56
N GLY A 21 18.61 -12.50 -35.97
CA GLY A 21 17.72 -11.33 -35.91
C GLY A 21 18.47 -10.04 -35.58
N ASP A 22 17.74 -8.93 -35.51
CA ASP A 22 18.29 -7.60 -35.25
C ASP A 22 19.09 -7.50 -33.93
N ASN A 23 19.87 -6.44 -33.79
CA ASN A 23 20.52 -6.12 -32.53
C ASN A 23 19.50 -5.81 -31.42
N ALA A 24 19.87 -6.16 -30.18
CA ALA A 24 19.10 -5.89 -28.97
C ALA A 24 17.68 -6.49 -28.92
N VAL A 25 17.32 -7.43 -29.81
CA VAL A 25 16.02 -8.11 -29.77
C VAL A 25 15.88 -9.15 -28.66
N GLY A 26 16.99 -9.53 -28.00
CA GLY A 26 16.98 -10.47 -26.88
C GLY A 26 17.57 -11.86 -27.17
N LYS A 27 18.21 -12.07 -28.32
CA LYS A 27 18.81 -13.35 -28.75
C LYS A 27 19.73 -13.96 -27.69
N THR A 28 20.78 -13.24 -27.29
CA THR A 28 21.75 -13.72 -26.29
C THR A 28 21.09 -14.01 -24.95
N ARG A 29 20.13 -13.19 -24.52
CA ARG A 29 19.38 -13.40 -23.27
C ARG A 29 18.51 -14.66 -23.32
N LEU A 30 17.87 -14.92 -24.46
CA LEU A 30 17.11 -16.14 -24.68
C LEU A 30 18.02 -17.39 -24.64
N ILE A 31 19.20 -17.31 -25.26
CA ILE A 31 20.21 -18.39 -25.22
C ILE A 31 20.70 -18.61 -23.79
N CYS A 32 21.11 -17.56 -23.09
CA CYS A 32 21.59 -17.67 -21.71
C CYS A 32 20.52 -18.24 -20.78
N ALA A 33 19.26 -17.82 -20.95
CA ALA A 33 18.15 -18.35 -20.15
C ALA A 33 17.99 -19.87 -20.36
N ARG A 34 18.11 -20.35 -21.60
CA ARG A 34 18.08 -21.80 -21.89
C ARG A 34 19.32 -22.54 -21.43
N ALA A 35 20.51 -21.99 -21.66
CA ALA A 35 21.78 -22.68 -21.41
C ALA A 35 22.16 -22.71 -19.92
N CYS A 36 21.83 -21.66 -19.17
CA CYS A 36 22.21 -21.51 -17.77
C CYS A 36 21.05 -21.76 -16.80
N ASN A 37 19.83 -21.97 -17.29
CA ASN A 37 18.60 -21.99 -16.49
C ASN A 37 18.50 -20.79 -15.52
N ALA A 38 19.05 -19.65 -15.95
CA ALA A 38 19.24 -18.48 -15.11
C ALA A 38 17.97 -17.64 -15.05
N THR A 39 17.51 -17.34 -13.84
CA THR A 39 16.48 -16.34 -13.58
C THR A 39 17.14 -14.96 -13.61
N LEU A 40 16.65 -14.08 -14.49
CA LEU A 40 17.15 -12.71 -14.60
C LEU A 40 16.01 -11.74 -14.29
N SER A 41 16.25 -10.81 -13.38
CA SER A 41 15.30 -9.75 -13.09
C SER A 41 15.17 -8.80 -14.28
N GLN A 42 14.04 -8.09 -14.37
CA GLN A 42 13.82 -7.10 -15.43
C GLN A 42 14.92 -6.04 -15.45
N TYR A 43 15.42 -5.60 -14.27
CA TYR A 43 16.55 -4.67 -14.17
C TYR A 43 17.87 -5.25 -14.72
N GLN A 44 18.18 -6.52 -14.42
CA GLN A 44 19.36 -7.21 -14.95
C GLN A 44 19.28 -7.39 -16.48
N LEU A 45 18.08 -7.57 -17.03
CA LEU A 45 17.83 -7.56 -18.48
C LEU A 45 17.82 -6.15 -19.09
N LEU A 46 17.87 -5.08 -18.33
CA LEU A 46 17.97 -3.71 -18.87
C LEU A 46 19.40 -3.15 -18.75
N ALA A 47 20.22 -3.72 -17.86
CA ALA A 47 21.64 -3.42 -17.73
C ALA A 47 22.46 -3.78 -18.99
N THR A 48 23.58 -3.07 -19.16
CA THR A 48 24.55 -3.22 -20.28
C THR A 48 24.92 -4.68 -20.52
N HIS A 49 24.46 -5.21 -21.66
CA HIS A 49 24.89 -6.50 -22.18
C HIS A 49 26.39 -6.46 -22.49
N VAL A 50 27.17 -7.34 -21.87
CA VAL A 50 28.53 -7.65 -22.33
C VAL A 50 28.37 -8.40 -23.65
N PRO A 51 28.97 -7.96 -24.78
CA PRO A 51 28.91 -8.69 -26.03
C PRO A 51 29.59 -10.05 -25.88
N THR A 52 28.82 -11.11 -25.68
CA THR A 52 29.37 -12.46 -25.55
C THR A 52 29.33 -13.12 -26.93
N VAL A 53 30.49 -13.28 -27.56
CA VAL A 53 30.62 -14.02 -28.82
C VAL A 53 30.45 -15.52 -28.52
N TRP A 54 29.21 -16.03 -28.54
CA TRP A 54 28.92 -17.48 -28.54
C TRP A 54 28.90 -18.05 -29.98
N ALA A 55 29.85 -17.61 -30.81
CA ALA A 55 30.00 -18.09 -32.19
C ALA A 55 30.97 -19.29 -32.31
N ILE A 56 31.60 -19.69 -31.21
CA ILE A 56 32.55 -20.82 -31.13
C ILE A 56 31.93 -21.89 -30.24
N ASP A 57 32.05 -23.16 -30.67
CA ASP A 57 31.53 -24.36 -30.02
C ASP A 57 32.11 -24.56 -28.60
N GLN A 58 31.69 -23.73 -27.62
CA GLN A 58 32.10 -23.84 -26.22
C GLN A 58 31.68 -25.19 -25.61
N TYR A 59 30.71 -25.88 -26.22
CA TYR A 59 30.31 -27.24 -25.87
C TYR A 59 31.46 -28.26 -26.05
N ARG A 60 32.50 -27.95 -26.83
CA ARG A 60 33.71 -28.80 -26.95
C ARG A 60 34.75 -28.55 -25.86
N VAL A 61 34.65 -27.44 -25.14
CA VAL A 61 35.68 -26.97 -24.19
C VAL A 61 35.17 -27.03 -22.74
N CYS A 62 33.88 -26.81 -22.51
CA CYS A 62 33.29 -26.82 -21.18
C CYS A 62 32.30 -27.99 -21.02
N GLN A 63 32.68 -28.97 -20.19
CA GLN A 63 31.89 -30.18 -19.96
C GLN A 63 30.52 -29.88 -19.31
N GLU A 64 30.45 -28.91 -18.39
CA GLU A 64 29.19 -28.48 -17.77
C GLU A 64 28.17 -27.93 -18.79
N VAL A 65 28.65 -27.16 -19.78
CA VAL A 65 27.81 -26.61 -20.86
C VAL A 65 27.35 -27.73 -21.80
N LEU A 66 28.20 -28.73 -22.06
CA LEU A 66 27.84 -29.92 -22.83
C LEU A 66 26.79 -30.78 -22.12
N GLU A 67 26.92 -31.00 -20.82
CA GLU A 67 25.94 -31.76 -20.03
C GLU A 67 24.58 -31.06 -20.02
N ARG A 68 24.56 -29.73 -19.81
CA ARG A 68 23.33 -28.91 -19.88
C ARG A 68 22.70 -28.83 -21.28
N SER A 69 23.44 -29.20 -22.33
CA SER A 69 22.93 -29.25 -23.71
C SER A 69 22.08 -30.50 -23.99
N ARG A 70 22.21 -31.53 -23.17
CA ARG A 70 21.52 -32.81 -23.35
C ARG A 70 20.08 -32.71 -22.87
N ASP A 71 19.15 -33.16 -23.69
CA ASP A 71 17.72 -33.17 -23.36
C ASP A 71 17.04 -34.40 -23.98
N VAL A 72 15.78 -34.65 -23.62
CA VAL A 72 14.94 -35.69 -24.23
C VAL A 72 13.66 -35.04 -24.75
N VAL A 73 13.47 -35.05 -26.07
CA VAL A 73 12.28 -34.50 -26.74
C VAL A 73 11.59 -35.61 -27.52
N ASP A 74 10.31 -35.85 -27.23
CA ASP A 74 9.47 -36.88 -27.86
C ASP A 74 10.16 -38.27 -27.91
N GLU A 75 10.70 -38.71 -26.77
CA GLU A 75 11.47 -39.97 -26.59
C GLU A 75 12.82 -40.03 -27.32
N VAL A 76 13.27 -38.94 -27.95
CA VAL A 76 14.57 -38.86 -28.62
C VAL A 76 15.57 -38.14 -27.72
N SER A 77 16.70 -38.79 -27.41
CA SER A 77 17.83 -38.14 -26.73
C SER A 77 18.53 -37.20 -27.71
N VAL A 78 18.66 -35.93 -27.33
CA VAL A 78 19.24 -34.87 -28.18
C VAL A 78 20.35 -34.13 -27.45
N SER A 79 21.30 -33.56 -28.20
CA SER A 79 22.26 -32.57 -27.71
C SER A 79 22.07 -31.28 -28.53
N LEU A 80 21.52 -30.26 -27.88
CA LEU A 80 21.19 -28.98 -28.51
C LEU A 80 22.39 -28.02 -28.41
N ARG A 81 23.00 -27.72 -29.55
CA ARG A 81 24.09 -26.73 -29.65
C ARG A 81 23.54 -25.40 -30.13
N LEU A 82 23.58 -24.39 -29.26
CA LEU A 82 23.10 -23.04 -29.54
C LEU A 82 24.22 -22.20 -30.16
N TRP A 83 23.89 -21.49 -31.23
CA TRP A 83 24.79 -20.57 -31.93
C TRP A 83 24.17 -19.17 -31.89
N ASP A 84 24.82 -18.26 -31.15
CA ASP A 84 24.41 -16.86 -31.12
C ASP A 84 25.02 -16.09 -32.30
N THR A 85 24.29 -15.12 -32.85
CA THR A 85 24.76 -14.31 -33.97
C THR A 85 24.58 -12.82 -33.72
N PHE A 86 25.53 -12.02 -34.20
CA PHE A 86 25.41 -10.57 -34.18
C PHE A 86 24.56 -10.07 -35.35
N GLY A 87 23.68 -9.10 -35.09
CA GLY A 87 22.79 -8.53 -36.10
C GLY A 87 23.53 -7.79 -37.22
N ASP A 88 24.72 -7.22 -36.94
CA ASP A 88 25.43 -6.36 -37.90
C ASP A 88 26.68 -6.99 -38.55
N HIS A 89 27.09 -8.19 -38.14
CA HIS A 89 28.32 -8.84 -38.66
C HIS A 89 28.06 -9.88 -39.77
N HIS A 90 27.87 -9.41 -41.01
CA HIS A 90 27.52 -10.25 -42.16
C HIS A 90 28.48 -11.44 -42.43
N LYS A 91 29.79 -11.28 -42.19
CA LYS A 91 30.78 -12.34 -42.45
C LYS A 91 30.64 -13.52 -41.47
N ASP A 92 30.42 -13.23 -40.19
CA ASP A 92 30.30 -14.25 -39.14
C ASP A 92 28.96 -15.01 -39.21
N ARG A 93 27.90 -14.34 -39.66
CA ARG A 93 26.58 -14.97 -39.87
C ARG A 93 26.57 -16.05 -40.95
N ARG A 94 27.29 -15.82 -42.06
CA ARG A 94 27.41 -16.82 -43.13
C ARG A 94 28.01 -18.13 -42.62
N PHE A 95 29.04 -18.03 -41.77
CA PHE A 95 29.66 -19.19 -41.14
C PHE A 95 28.68 -19.90 -40.19
N ALA A 96 27.90 -19.14 -39.41
CA ALA A 96 26.93 -19.70 -38.49
C ALA A 96 25.86 -20.57 -39.19
N TYR A 97 25.36 -20.17 -40.37
CA TYR A 97 24.35 -20.93 -41.11
C TYR A 97 24.82 -22.30 -41.61
N GLY A 98 26.12 -22.52 -41.79
CA GLY A 98 26.65 -23.77 -42.33
C GLY A 98 26.22 -25.00 -41.52
N ARG A 99 25.59 -25.98 -42.18
CA ARG A 99 25.09 -27.24 -41.57
C ARG A 99 24.11 -27.02 -40.40
N SER A 100 23.33 -25.93 -40.43
CA SER A 100 22.31 -25.69 -39.40
C SER A 100 21.14 -26.66 -39.55
N ASP A 101 20.72 -27.25 -38.43
CA ASP A 101 19.58 -28.15 -38.40
C ASP A 101 18.25 -27.40 -38.21
N VAL A 102 18.28 -26.24 -37.55
CA VAL A 102 17.14 -25.33 -37.36
C VAL A 102 17.63 -23.90 -37.13
N VAL A 103 16.81 -22.93 -37.55
CA VAL A 103 17.04 -21.51 -37.29
C VAL A 103 15.91 -20.93 -36.44
N VAL A 104 16.27 -20.25 -35.34
CA VAL A 104 15.37 -19.46 -34.51
C VAL A 104 15.52 -18.00 -34.93
N LEU A 105 14.49 -17.44 -35.56
CA LEU A 105 14.46 -16.08 -36.07
C LEU A 105 13.75 -15.18 -35.06
N CYS A 106 14.51 -14.34 -34.36
CA CYS A 106 14.03 -13.49 -33.29
C CYS A 106 13.72 -12.06 -33.75
N PHE A 107 12.66 -11.48 -33.20
CA PHE A 107 12.39 -10.04 -33.22
C PHE A 107 11.96 -9.57 -31.83
N SER A 108 11.96 -8.26 -31.60
CA SER A 108 11.52 -7.66 -30.34
C SER A 108 10.07 -7.22 -30.41
N LEU A 109 9.27 -7.61 -29.42
CA LEU A 109 7.90 -7.14 -29.26
C LEU A 109 7.80 -5.64 -28.95
N ALA A 110 8.91 -4.98 -28.58
CA ALA A 110 8.97 -3.54 -28.35
C ALA A 110 9.63 -2.76 -29.49
N ASN A 111 9.93 -3.42 -30.62
CA ASN A 111 10.52 -2.76 -31.79
C ASN A 111 9.82 -3.23 -33.08
N PRO A 112 8.84 -2.46 -33.60
CA PRO A 112 8.12 -2.80 -34.83
C PRO A 112 9.02 -2.98 -36.07
N ASN A 113 10.15 -2.26 -36.14
CA ASN A 113 11.07 -2.40 -37.28
C ASN A 113 11.75 -3.78 -37.29
N SER A 114 12.04 -4.34 -36.12
CA SER A 114 12.66 -5.67 -36.05
C SER A 114 11.75 -6.75 -36.65
N LEU A 115 10.43 -6.64 -36.49
CA LEU A 115 9.46 -7.52 -37.16
C LEU A 115 9.39 -7.28 -38.67
N ARG A 116 9.55 -6.03 -39.14
CA ARG A 116 9.62 -5.74 -40.59
C ARG A 116 10.86 -6.38 -41.21
N HIS A 117 12.00 -6.29 -40.54
CA HIS A 117 13.26 -6.87 -41.01
C HIS A 117 13.23 -8.39 -41.11
N VAL A 118 12.38 -9.08 -40.33
CA VAL A 118 12.12 -10.52 -40.49
C VAL A 118 11.77 -10.85 -41.94
N LYS A 119 10.85 -10.08 -42.54
CA LYS A 119 10.38 -10.30 -43.92
C LYS A 119 11.36 -9.74 -44.96
N THR A 120 11.89 -8.54 -44.74
CA THR A 120 12.65 -7.82 -45.77
C THR A 120 14.12 -8.20 -45.86
N MET A 121 14.69 -8.75 -44.78
CA MET A 121 16.12 -9.05 -44.68
C MET A 121 16.37 -10.48 -44.21
N TRP A 122 15.93 -10.82 -42.99
CA TRP A 122 16.40 -12.01 -42.29
C TRP A 122 15.90 -13.32 -42.93
N TYR A 123 14.60 -13.42 -43.20
CA TYR A 123 14.05 -14.64 -43.80
C TYR A 123 14.62 -14.90 -45.21
N PRO A 124 14.70 -13.90 -46.11
CA PRO A 124 15.41 -14.06 -47.39
C PRO A 124 16.88 -14.46 -47.23
N GLU A 125 17.63 -13.85 -46.29
CA GLU A 125 19.03 -14.19 -46.02
C GLU A 125 19.17 -15.67 -45.61
N ILE A 126 18.34 -16.13 -44.66
CA ILE A 126 18.32 -17.51 -44.19
C ILE A 126 18.02 -18.47 -45.35
N LYS A 127 16.98 -18.19 -46.15
CA LYS A 127 16.59 -19.06 -47.26
C LYS A 127 17.59 -19.07 -48.41
N HIS A 128 18.40 -18.01 -48.57
CA HIS A 128 19.50 -18.00 -49.50
C HIS A 128 20.64 -18.95 -49.07
N PHE A 129 21.05 -18.92 -47.79
CA PHE A 129 22.19 -19.73 -47.31
C PHE A 129 21.83 -21.16 -46.91
N CYS A 130 20.64 -21.39 -46.35
CA CYS A 130 20.19 -22.71 -45.90
C CYS A 130 18.70 -22.96 -46.25
N PRO A 131 18.38 -23.14 -47.56
CA PRO A 131 17.00 -23.16 -48.07
C PRO A 131 16.10 -24.23 -47.44
N ARG A 132 16.67 -25.41 -47.15
CA ARG A 132 15.97 -26.57 -46.58
C ARG A 132 15.89 -26.57 -45.06
N THR A 133 16.59 -25.65 -44.39
CA THR A 133 16.61 -25.60 -42.92
C THR A 133 15.27 -25.03 -42.42
N PRO A 134 14.60 -25.71 -41.47
CA PRO A 134 13.38 -25.20 -40.86
C PRO A 134 13.67 -23.92 -40.06
N VAL A 135 12.70 -23.01 -40.10
CA VAL A 135 12.77 -21.72 -39.40
C VAL A 135 11.59 -21.64 -38.44
N ILE A 136 11.84 -21.12 -37.24
CA ILE A 136 10.81 -20.78 -36.25
C ILE A 136 10.92 -19.29 -35.95
N LEU A 137 9.78 -18.59 -36.00
CA LEU A 137 9.70 -17.17 -35.66
C LEU A 137 9.47 -17.00 -34.15
N VAL A 138 10.24 -16.10 -33.53
CA VAL A 138 10.17 -15.85 -32.08
C VAL A 138 10.06 -14.37 -31.76
N GLY A 139 8.97 -13.99 -31.09
CA GLY A 139 8.80 -12.67 -30.47
C GLY A 139 9.42 -12.66 -29.07
N CYS A 140 10.45 -11.85 -28.85
CA CYS A 140 11.11 -11.72 -27.56
C CYS A 140 10.62 -10.50 -26.78
N GLN A 141 10.88 -10.48 -25.47
CA GLN A 141 10.57 -9.37 -24.56
C GLN A 141 9.06 -9.17 -24.34
N LEU A 142 8.33 -10.28 -24.22
CA LEU A 142 6.89 -10.30 -23.94
C LEU A 142 6.49 -9.57 -22.65
N ASP A 143 7.39 -9.54 -21.66
CA ASP A 143 7.21 -8.80 -20.41
C ASP A 143 6.88 -7.31 -20.61
N LEU A 144 7.35 -6.71 -21.70
CA LEU A 144 7.10 -5.29 -22.00
C LEU A 144 5.64 -4.98 -22.32
N ARG A 145 4.77 -5.98 -22.57
CA ARG A 145 3.33 -5.76 -22.78
C ARG A 145 2.58 -5.37 -21.50
N TYR A 146 3.10 -5.74 -20.33
CA TYR A 146 2.43 -5.50 -19.04
C TYR A 146 3.34 -4.81 -18.02
N ALA A 147 4.56 -4.44 -18.41
CA ALA A 147 5.50 -3.71 -17.57
C ALA A 147 5.13 -2.23 -17.42
N ASP A 148 5.59 -1.62 -16.33
CA ASP A 148 5.65 -0.16 -16.20
C ASP A 148 6.74 0.39 -17.15
N LEU A 149 6.30 0.89 -18.32
CA LEU A 149 7.20 1.42 -19.34
C LEU A 149 7.99 2.65 -18.86
N ASP A 150 7.47 3.43 -17.91
CA ASP A 150 8.19 4.58 -17.38
C ASP A 150 9.35 4.11 -16.50
N ALA A 151 9.12 3.11 -15.65
CA ALA A 151 10.19 2.46 -14.89
C ALA A 151 11.23 1.80 -15.80
N VAL A 152 10.76 1.11 -16.85
CA VAL A 152 11.65 0.50 -17.86
C VAL A 152 12.50 1.56 -18.56
N ASN A 153 11.90 2.65 -19.02
CA ASN A 153 12.62 3.71 -19.72
C ASN A 153 13.62 4.44 -18.82
N ARG A 154 13.34 4.61 -17.51
CA ARG A 154 14.30 5.12 -16.52
C ARG A 154 15.50 4.20 -16.30
N ALA A 155 15.29 2.88 -16.35
CA ALA A 155 16.34 1.89 -16.15
C ALA A 155 17.18 1.60 -17.41
N ARG A 156 16.71 2.01 -18.60
CA ARG A 156 17.44 1.88 -19.87
C ARG A 156 18.53 2.94 -19.99
N ARG A 157 19.44 2.74 -20.95
CA ARG A 157 20.53 3.69 -21.22
C ARG A 157 19.98 5.11 -21.46
N PRO A 158 20.59 6.18 -20.91
CA PRO A 158 20.10 7.56 -21.05
C PRO A 158 19.88 8.05 -22.49
N LEU A 159 20.56 7.46 -23.48
CA LEU A 159 20.46 7.83 -24.90
C LEU A 159 19.58 6.89 -25.73
N ALA A 160 18.99 5.85 -25.13
CA ALA A 160 18.09 4.95 -25.85
C ALA A 160 16.74 5.64 -26.10
N LYS A 161 16.20 5.50 -27.32
CA LYS A 161 14.85 5.97 -27.62
C LYS A 161 13.85 5.34 -26.62
N PRO A 162 13.02 6.16 -25.93
CA PRO A 162 12.00 5.63 -25.03
C PRO A 162 11.03 4.71 -25.78
N ILE A 163 10.73 3.55 -25.20
CA ILE A 163 9.69 2.65 -25.70
C ILE A 163 8.34 3.30 -25.38
N ARG A 164 7.52 3.50 -26.40
CA ARG A 164 6.15 4.00 -26.26
C ARG A 164 5.16 2.85 -26.26
N PRO A 165 3.97 2.99 -25.63
CA PRO A 165 2.91 2.00 -25.73
C PRO A 165 2.56 1.61 -27.17
N THR A 166 2.65 2.56 -28.11
CA THR A 166 2.41 2.35 -29.54
C THR A 166 3.48 1.52 -30.25
N ASP A 167 4.67 1.39 -29.65
CA ASP A 167 5.76 0.57 -30.19
C ASP A 167 5.61 -0.91 -29.79
N ILE A 168 4.76 -1.21 -28.80
CA ILE A 168 4.52 -2.58 -28.35
C ILE A 168 3.63 -3.30 -29.35
N LEU A 169 4.17 -4.35 -29.95
CA LEU A 169 3.49 -5.16 -30.94
C LEU A 169 2.44 -6.07 -30.28
N PRO A 170 1.19 -6.06 -30.77
CA PRO A 170 0.20 -7.01 -30.32
C PRO A 170 0.47 -8.38 -31.00
N PRO A 171 0.05 -9.50 -30.38
CA PRO A 171 0.38 -10.85 -30.82
C PRO A 171 0.03 -11.16 -32.28
N GLU A 172 -1.07 -10.58 -32.78
CA GLU A 172 -1.60 -10.81 -34.12
C GLU A 172 -0.58 -10.44 -35.20
N ARG A 173 0.28 -9.44 -34.95
CA ARG A 173 1.34 -9.04 -35.90
C ARG A 173 2.38 -10.13 -36.11
N GLY A 174 2.72 -10.88 -35.07
CA GLY A 174 3.64 -12.01 -35.18
C GLY A 174 3.01 -13.17 -35.93
N HIS A 175 1.74 -13.49 -35.62
CA HIS A 175 0.97 -14.53 -36.33
C HIS A 175 0.79 -14.22 -37.81
N GLU A 176 0.49 -12.97 -38.19
CA GLU A 176 0.39 -12.51 -39.58
C GLU A 176 1.69 -12.83 -40.35
N VAL A 177 2.83 -12.42 -39.79
CA VAL A 177 4.14 -12.65 -40.41
C VAL A 177 4.47 -14.14 -40.49
N ALA A 178 4.20 -14.90 -39.44
CA ALA A 178 4.46 -16.33 -39.40
C ALA A 178 3.63 -17.11 -40.43
N LYS A 179 2.35 -16.75 -40.57
CA LYS A 179 1.43 -17.32 -41.56
C LYS A 179 1.90 -17.03 -42.98
N GLU A 180 2.31 -15.80 -43.28
CA GLU A 180 2.85 -15.43 -44.60
C GLU A 180 4.13 -16.21 -44.94
N LEU A 181 4.99 -16.44 -43.95
CA LEU A 181 6.25 -17.15 -44.13
C LEU A 181 6.11 -18.69 -44.06
N GLY A 182 4.93 -19.19 -43.68
CA GLY A 182 4.68 -20.62 -43.49
C GLY A 182 5.49 -21.25 -42.35
N VAL A 183 5.77 -20.50 -41.28
CA VAL A 183 6.60 -20.94 -40.14
C VAL A 183 5.81 -20.92 -38.83
N PRO A 184 6.18 -21.75 -37.84
CA PRO A 184 5.65 -21.65 -36.48
C PRO A 184 6.04 -20.32 -35.80
N TYR A 185 5.17 -19.83 -34.93
CA TYR A 185 5.38 -18.63 -34.12
C TYR A 185 5.29 -18.93 -32.63
N TYR A 186 6.22 -18.35 -31.87
CA TYR A 186 6.26 -18.41 -30.42
C TYR A 186 6.65 -17.06 -29.84
N GLU A 187 6.25 -16.80 -28.60
CA GLU A 187 6.70 -15.65 -27.84
C GLU A 187 7.43 -16.06 -26.57
N THR A 188 8.33 -15.19 -26.11
CA THR A 188 9.19 -15.46 -24.96
C THR A 188 9.30 -14.26 -24.03
N SER A 189 9.29 -14.55 -22.73
CA SER A 189 9.69 -13.62 -21.67
C SER A 189 10.76 -14.28 -20.82
N VAL A 190 11.97 -13.72 -20.84
CA VAL A 190 13.05 -14.20 -19.96
C VAL A 190 12.76 -13.82 -18.50
N VAL A 191 12.09 -12.68 -18.26
CA VAL A 191 11.66 -12.26 -16.92
C VAL A 191 10.69 -13.28 -16.32
N ALA A 192 9.68 -13.68 -17.10
CA ALA A 192 8.63 -14.59 -16.63
C ALA A 192 8.99 -16.08 -16.83
N GLN A 193 10.18 -16.37 -17.37
CA GLN A 193 10.59 -17.73 -17.79
C GLN A 193 9.57 -18.41 -18.72
N PHE A 194 8.83 -17.61 -19.49
CA PHE A 194 7.77 -18.09 -20.36
C PHE A 194 8.29 -18.34 -21.78
N GLY A 195 7.84 -19.45 -22.39
CA GLY A 195 8.08 -19.77 -23.79
C GLY A 195 9.49 -20.22 -24.16
N ILE A 196 10.46 -20.14 -23.24
CA ILE A 196 11.85 -20.51 -23.49
C ILE A 196 11.94 -21.99 -23.87
N LYS A 197 11.39 -22.88 -23.04
CA LYS A 197 11.37 -24.32 -23.30
C LYS A 197 10.58 -24.64 -24.57
N ASP A 198 9.42 -24.01 -24.75
CA ASP A 198 8.56 -24.22 -25.92
C ASP A 198 9.31 -23.92 -27.22
N VAL A 199 10.02 -22.80 -27.30
CA VAL A 199 10.81 -22.41 -28.48
C VAL A 199 11.85 -23.48 -28.82
N PHE A 200 12.65 -23.89 -27.85
CA PHE A 200 13.77 -24.80 -28.12
C PHE A 200 13.32 -26.24 -28.35
N ASP A 201 12.32 -26.74 -27.62
CA ASP A 201 11.75 -28.07 -27.86
C ASP A 201 11.10 -28.14 -29.25
N ASN A 202 10.40 -27.09 -29.68
CA ASN A 202 9.78 -27.04 -31.00
C ASN A 202 10.79 -26.82 -32.12
N ALA A 203 11.90 -26.11 -31.86
CA ALA A 203 13.04 -26.05 -32.77
C ALA A 203 13.68 -27.43 -32.96
N ILE A 204 13.84 -28.19 -31.88
CA ILE A 204 14.31 -29.58 -31.90
C ILE A 204 13.35 -30.45 -32.72
N ARG A 205 12.04 -30.38 -32.47
CA ARG A 205 11.03 -31.12 -33.27
C ARG A 205 11.12 -30.79 -34.75
N ALA A 206 11.22 -29.51 -35.10
CA ALA A 206 11.34 -29.07 -36.48
C ALA A 206 12.62 -29.62 -37.16
N ALA A 207 13.76 -29.57 -36.45
CA ALA A 207 15.03 -30.15 -36.91
C ALA A 207 14.92 -31.65 -37.15
N LEU A 208 14.40 -32.40 -36.16
CA LEU A 208 14.27 -33.86 -36.22
C LEU A 208 13.30 -34.31 -37.31
N ILE A 209 12.20 -33.59 -37.53
CA ILE A 209 11.28 -33.85 -38.65
C ILE A 209 11.97 -33.62 -39.99
N SER A 210 12.65 -32.49 -40.18
CA SER A 210 13.40 -32.21 -41.41
C SER A 210 14.46 -33.29 -41.66
N ARG A 211 15.18 -33.70 -40.63
CA ARG A 211 16.17 -34.80 -40.68
C ARG A 211 15.53 -36.13 -41.06
N ARG A 212 14.36 -36.47 -40.50
CA ARG A 212 13.60 -37.68 -40.86
C ARG A 212 13.20 -37.68 -42.35
N HIS A 213 12.81 -36.53 -42.91
CA HIS A 213 12.51 -36.43 -44.34
C HIS A 213 13.72 -36.71 -45.22
N LEU A 214 14.93 -36.37 -44.75
CA LEU A 214 16.19 -36.64 -45.46
C LEU A 214 16.75 -38.04 -45.19
N GLN A 215 16.47 -38.62 -44.01
CA GLN A 215 17.00 -39.89 -43.52
C GLN A 215 15.86 -40.81 -43.07
N PHE A 216 15.03 -41.26 -44.01
CA PHE A 216 13.80 -42.00 -43.74
C PHE A 216 14.00 -43.34 -42.99
N TRP A 217 15.21 -43.91 -43.03
CA TRP A 217 15.57 -45.16 -42.35
C TRP A 217 15.74 -45.00 -40.83
N LYS A 218 15.84 -43.77 -40.30
CA LYS A 218 15.91 -43.51 -38.85
C LYS A 218 14.55 -43.71 -38.18
N SER A 219 14.27 -44.95 -37.76
CA SER A 219 12.99 -45.37 -37.20
C SER A 219 12.67 -44.74 -35.85
N HIS A 220 13.67 -44.40 -35.03
CA HIS A 220 13.50 -43.73 -33.73
C HIS A 220 12.92 -42.32 -33.87
N LEU A 221 13.04 -41.68 -35.04
CA LEU A 221 12.46 -40.36 -35.31
C LEU A 221 10.97 -40.42 -35.71
N LYS A 222 10.37 -41.61 -35.85
CA LYS A 222 8.98 -41.77 -36.33
C LYS A 222 7.94 -41.16 -35.39
N LYS A 223 8.22 -41.15 -34.08
CA LYS A 223 7.33 -40.65 -33.03
C LYS A 223 7.45 -39.16 -32.75
N VAL A 224 8.43 -38.48 -33.34
CA VAL A 224 8.63 -37.03 -33.16
C VAL A 224 7.37 -36.29 -33.63
N GLN A 225 6.84 -35.44 -32.77
CA GLN A 225 5.64 -34.67 -33.03
C GLN A 225 5.94 -33.43 -33.86
N LYS A 226 4.97 -32.95 -34.64
CA LYS A 226 5.06 -31.62 -35.25
C LYS A 226 5.17 -30.55 -34.14
N PRO A 227 5.85 -29.41 -34.39
CA PRO A 227 5.89 -28.28 -33.46
C PRO A 227 4.54 -28.02 -32.79
N LEU A 228 4.54 -27.97 -31.46
CA LEU A 228 3.36 -27.83 -30.63
C LEU A 228 2.87 -26.39 -30.63
N LEU A 229 1.57 -26.19 -30.42
CA LEU A 229 0.99 -24.86 -30.19
C LEU A 229 1.43 -24.36 -28.81
N GLN A 230 1.68 -23.05 -28.71
CA GLN A 230 1.98 -22.39 -27.45
C GLN A 230 0.70 -21.86 -26.82
N ALA A 231 0.44 -22.23 -25.57
CA ALA A 231 -0.63 -21.61 -24.80
C ALA A 231 -0.27 -20.14 -24.51
N PRO A 232 -1.20 -19.19 -24.58
CA PRO A 232 -0.87 -17.77 -24.39
C PRO A 232 -0.45 -17.46 -22.96
N PHE A 233 0.40 -16.44 -22.82
CA PHE A 233 0.86 -15.99 -21.52
C PHE A 233 -0.20 -15.09 -20.85
N LEU A 234 -0.79 -15.58 -19.75
CA LEU A 234 -1.60 -14.75 -18.86
C LEU A 234 -0.67 -13.95 -17.93
N PRO A 235 -0.61 -12.61 -18.05
CA PRO A 235 0.20 -11.81 -17.15
C PRO A 235 -0.31 -11.91 -15.71
N PRO A 236 0.59 -11.78 -14.72
CA PRO A 236 0.21 -11.80 -13.32
C PRO A 236 -0.83 -10.70 -13.05
N LYS A 237 -1.80 -11.01 -12.17
CA LYS A 237 -2.78 -10.04 -11.71
C LYS A 237 -2.03 -8.87 -11.04
N PRO A 238 -2.30 -7.61 -11.40
CA PRO A 238 -1.62 -6.48 -10.76
C PRO A 238 -1.91 -6.48 -9.25
N PRO A 239 -0.96 -6.03 -8.40
CA PRO A 239 -1.20 -5.90 -6.97
C PRO A 239 -2.12 -4.70 -6.68
N PRO A 240 -2.90 -4.74 -5.58
CA PRO A 240 -3.73 -3.61 -5.17
C PRO A 240 -2.87 -2.43 -4.74
N PRO A 241 -3.35 -1.18 -4.93
CA PRO A 241 -2.66 0.00 -4.45
C PRO A 241 -2.62 0.02 -2.92
N VAL A 242 -1.49 0.50 -2.37
CA VAL A 242 -1.29 0.62 -0.93
C VAL A 242 -1.69 2.01 -0.47
N ILE A 243 -2.57 2.07 0.53
CA ILE A 243 -2.96 3.33 1.17
C ILE A 243 -1.82 3.78 2.09
N ARG A 244 -1.40 5.02 1.90
CA ARG A 244 -0.34 5.66 2.68
C ARG A 244 -0.98 6.64 3.65
N ILE A 245 -0.67 6.47 4.94
CA ILE A 245 -1.10 7.39 5.98
C ILE A 245 -0.03 8.50 6.11
N PRO A 246 -0.39 9.77 5.87
CA PRO A 246 0.54 10.88 6.07
C PRO A 246 1.04 10.92 7.52
N GLU A 247 2.34 11.20 7.68
CA GLU A 247 2.90 11.46 9.01
C GLU A 247 2.27 12.72 9.63
N PRO A 248 2.12 12.77 10.97
CA PRO A 248 1.69 13.99 11.63
C PRO A 248 2.72 15.11 11.34
N PRO A 249 2.26 16.35 11.08
CA PRO A 249 3.18 17.46 10.82
C PRO A 249 4.15 17.66 12.00
N SER A 250 5.44 17.77 11.68
CA SER A 250 6.55 17.84 12.65
C SER A 250 6.52 19.09 13.55
N SER A 251 5.85 20.15 13.11
CA SER A 251 5.47 21.29 13.93
C SER A 251 4.07 21.74 13.50
N ARG A 252 3.05 21.47 14.33
CA ARG A 252 1.78 22.18 14.17
C ARG A 252 2.04 23.62 14.56
N ALA A 253 1.84 24.55 13.61
CA ALA A 253 1.91 25.99 13.89
C ALA A 253 1.05 26.38 15.12
N TRP A 254 -0.02 25.62 15.37
CA TRP A 254 -0.89 25.72 16.52
C TRP A 254 -1.07 24.37 17.23
N GLY A 255 -0.19 24.08 18.19
CA GLY A 255 -0.33 22.96 19.12
C GLY A 255 -0.67 23.40 20.55
N PRO A 256 -0.72 22.47 21.53
CA PRO A 256 -0.97 22.79 22.93
C PRO A 256 -0.09 23.90 23.51
N ALA A 257 1.20 23.94 23.15
CA ALA A 257 2.13 24.99 23.59
C ALA A 257 1.74 26.37 23.02
N ALA A 258 1.45 26.44 21.73
CA ALA A 258 1.02 27.67 21.07
C ALA A 258 -0.31 28.20 21.64
N LEU A 259 -1.25 27.29 21.95
CA LEU A 259 -2.52 27.63 22.59
C LEU A 259 -2.33 28.16 24.01
N PHE A 260 -1.33 27.68 24.75
CA PHE A 260 -1.01 28.24 26.07
C PHE A 260 -0.44 29.66 25.95
N CYS A 261 0.45 29.89 24.98
CA CYS A 261 1.05 31.20 24.74
C CYS A 261 0.04 32.22 24.18
N THR A 262 -0.88 31.79 23.31
CA THR A 262 -1.96 32.62 22.77
C THR A 262 -3.31 32.00 23.17
N PRO A 263 -3.88 32.41 24.32
CA PRO A 263 -4.96 31.71 25.00
C PRO A 263 -6.34 31.98 24.36
N LEU A 264 -6.48 31.60 23.08
CA LEU A 264 -7.73 31.64 22.34
C LEU A 264 -8.78 30.75 23.00
N CYS A 265 -9.97 31.32 23.24
CA CYS A 265 -11.08 30.65 23.92
C CYS A 265 -10.85 30.34 25.41
N ALA A 266 -9.92 31.03 26.09
CA ALA A 266 -9.71 30.89 27.53
C ALA A 266 -11.03 31.01 28.32
N ASP A 267 -11.19 30.15 29.32
CA ASP A 267 -12.38 30.05 30.16
C ASP A 267 -12.03 30.11 31.66
N VAL A 268 -10.73 30.17 32.00
CA VAL A 268 -10.22 30.39 33.34
C VAL A 268 -9.06 31.39 33.35
N VAL A 269 -9.01 32.23 34.39
CA VAL A 269 -7.90 33.14 34.67
C VAL A 269 -7.43 32.99 36.11
N PHE A 270 -6.13 32.87 36.29
CA PHE A 270 -5.48 32.82 37.60
C PHE A 270 -4.96 34.20 37.97
N GLN A 271 -5.38 34.70 39.14
CA GLN A 271 -4.90 35.96 39.70
C GLN A 271 -3.81 35.67 40.73
N LEU A 272 -2.60 36.15 40.44
CA LEU A 272 -1.40 35.94 41.24
C LEU A 272 -1.04 37.22 42.04
N GLN A 273 -0.01 37.13 42.88
CA GLN A 273 0.52 38.29 43.59
C GLN A 273 1.00 39.37 42.61
N GLY A 274 0.86 40.65 42.98
CA GLY A 274 1.26 41.77 42.13
C GLY A 274 0.30 42.07 40.96
N GLY A 275 -0.90 41.48 40.95
CA GLY A 275 -1.93 41.75 39.93
C GLY A 275 -1.72 41.02 38.60
N GLN A 276 -0.74 40.14 38.53
CA GLN A 276 -0.47 39.32 37.33
C GLN A 276 -1.62 38.35 37.08
N ARG A 277 -1.98 38.21 35.79
CA ARG A 277 -3.04 37.31 35.32
C ARG A 277 -2.46 36.27 34.38
N VAL A 278 -2.86 35.01 34.55
CA VAL A 278 -2.50 33.91 33.64
C VAL A 278 -3.78 33.25 33.14
N PHE A 279 -4.02 33.34 31.84
CA PHE A 279 -5.19 32.76 31.18
C PHE A 279 -4.93 31.31 30.79
N ALA A 280 -5.96 30.47 30.91
CA ALA A 280 -5.86 29.04 30.60
C ALA A 280 -7.23 28.45 30.22
N HIS A 281 -7.23 27.14 29.97
CA HIS A 281 -8.37 26.35 29.53
C HIS A 281 -8.67 25.25 30.56
N ARG A 282 -9.86 25.26 31.14
CA ARG A 282 -10.28 24.29 32.17
C ARG A 282 -10.12 22.86 31.69
N VAL A 283 -10.53 22.59 30.44
CA VAL A 283 -10.43 21.24 29.85
C VAL A 283 -8.98 20.74 29.79
N TYR A 284 -8.01 21.59 29.44
CA TYR A 284 -6.59 21.18 29.41
C TYR A 284 -6.06 20.90 30.81
N LEU A 285 -6.40 21.75 31.78
CA LEU A 285 -5.93 21.59 33.16
C LEU A 285 -6.58 20.39 33.85
N ALA A 286 -7.89 20.23 33.71
CA ALA A 286 -8.66 19.13 34.29
C ALA A 286 -8.33 17.78 33.66
N THR A 287 -7.95 17.75 32.37
CA THR A 287 -7.53 16.48 31.74
C THR A 287 -6.13 16.04 32.15
N SER A 288 -5.31 16.97 32.63
CA SER A 288 -3.91 16.73 33.01
C SER A 288 -3.67 16.68 34.52
N CYS A 289 -4.61 17.15 35.34
CA CYS A 289 -4.46 17.24 36.79
C CYS A 289 -5.80 17.00 37.50
N SER A 290 -5.84 15.99 38.37
CA SER A 290 -7.03 15.65 39.16
C SER A 290 -7.48 16.79 40.07
N LYS A 291 -6.54 17.53 40.67
CA LYS A 291 -6.88 18.67 41.52
C LYS A 291 -7.62 19.75 40.73
N PHE A 292 -7.17 20.08 39.51
CA PHE A 292 -7.92 21.00 38.65
C PHE A 292 -9.27 20.43 38.19
N TYR A 293 -9.34 19.12 37.93
CA TYR A 293 -10.61 18.46 37.61
C TYR A 293 -11.64 18.62 38.75
N ASP A 294 -11.24 18.32 39.99
CA ASP A 294 -12.09 18.44 41.17
C ASP A 294 -12.47 19.90 41.42
N LEU A 295 -11.49 20.82 41.33
CA LEU A 295 -11.71 22.26 41.48
C LEU A 295 -12.81 22.77 40.54
N PHE A 296 -12.73 22.41 39.26
CA PHE A 296 -13.63 22.94 38.24
C PHE A 296 -14.97 22.20 38.15
N THR A 297 -15.08 20.98 38.69
CA THR A 297 -16.37 20.28 38.79
C THR A 297 -17.21 20.76 39.96
N LEU A 298 -16.59 21.33 41.01
CA LEU A 298 -17.30 21.95 42.12
C LEU A 298 -18.23 23.08 41.65
N GLU A 299 -17.96 23.76 40.53
CA GLU A 299 -18.73 24.92 40.02
C GLU A 299 -20.21 24.67 39.66
N GLY A 300 -20.76 23.46 39.78
CA GLY A 300 -22.20 23.19 39.58
C GLY A 300 -23.11 23.86 40.63
N PRO A 301 -24.43 24.01 40.36
CA PRO A 301 -25.39 24.53 41.33
C PRO A 301 -25.39 23.68 42.61
N PRO A 302 -25.60 24.28 43.80
CA PRO A 302 -25.59 23.53 45.06
C PRO A 302 -26.71 22.48 45.03
N GLY A 303 -26.33 21.20 45.02
CA GLY A 303 -27.26 20.05 45.00
C GLY A 303 -27.03 19.00 43.92
N THR A 304 -26.18 19.22 42.91
CA THR A 304 -25.89 18.23 41.84
C THR A 304 -24.49 17.61 41.93
N GLY A 305 -23.75 17.84 43.02
CA GLY A 305 -22.44 17.24 43.22
C GLY A 305 -22.59 15.72 43.37
N LYS A 306 -22.20 14.96 42.34
CA LYS A 306 -21.92 13.54 42.51
C LYS A 306 -20.72 13.40 43.43
N GLU A 307 -20.78 12.46 44.37
CA GLU A 307 -19.64 12.04 45.19
C GLU A 307 -18.38 11.91 44.32
N PRO A 308 -17.20 12.32 44.84
CA PRO A 308 -15.95 12.17 44.13
C PRO A 308 -15.78 10.71 43.71
N ALA A 309 -15.49 10.51 42.42
CA ALA A 309 -15.44 9.19 41.80
C ALA A 309 -14.56 8.24 42.64
N ALA A 310 -15.17 7.14 43.08
CA ALA A 310 -14.50 6.07 43.80
C ALA A 310 -13.20 5.71 43.08
N ARG A 311 -12.08 5.82 43.81
CA ARG A 311 -10.74 5.42 43.37
C ARG A 311 -10.84 4.08 42.64
N ALA A 312 -10.28 4.02 41.43
CA ALA A 312 -9.99 2.76 40.76
C ALA A 312 -9.10 1.92 41.69
N ARG A 313 -9.71 0.97 42.41
CA ARG A 313 -8.98 -0.09 43.05
C ARG A 313 -8.36 -0.93 41.94
N SER A 314 -7.04 -0.99 41.97
CA SER A 314 -6.24 -1.92 41.17
C SER A 314 -6.82 -3.32 41.30
N LEU A 315 -7.11 -3.96 40.16
CA LEU A 315 -7.46 -5.38 40.08
C LEU A 315 -6.19 -6.22 40.31
N ASP A 316 -6.21 -6.89 41.46
CA ASP A 316 -5.63 -8.16 41.88
C ASP A 316 -4.25 -8.68 41.41
N GLY A 317 -3.47 -9.05 42.44
CA GLY A 317 -2.53 -10.17 42.45
C GLY A 317 -2.57 -10.84 43.83
N GLU A 318 -3.00 -12.10 43.88
CA GLU A 318 -3.31 -12.91 45.05
C GLU A 318 -2.14 -13.26 46.02
N ARG A 319 -2.55 -13.43 47.30
CA ARG A 319 -2.08 -14.38 48.35
C ARG A 319 -0.68 -14.24 48.98
N GLY A 320 -0.71 -14.07 50.31
CA GLY A 320 0.40 -14.35 51.22
C GLY A 320 0.05 -14.01 52.67
N VAL A 321 -0.08 -15.02 53.51
CA VAL A 321 -0.57 -15.01 54.91
C VAL A 321 0.59 -14.76 55.90
N LEU A 322 0.27 -14.06 57.02
CA LEU A 322 0.96 -13.92 58.33
C LEU A 322 2.16 -12.97 58.48
N GLY A 323 2.08 -12.12 59.52
CA GLY A 323 3.20 -11.40 60.13
C GLY A 323 2.79 -10.17 60.94
N ASP A 324 2.57 -10.35 62.24
CA ASP A 324 2.27 -9.33 63.25
C ASP A 324 3.52 -8.49 63.60
N GLY A 325 3.36 -7.16 63.81
CA GLY A 325 4.43 -6.24 64.23
C GLY A 325 4.21 -4.76 63.85
N PRO A 326 4.51 -3.79 64.74
CA PRO A 326 3.81 -2.50 64.76
C PRO A 326 4.38 -1.49 63.75
N ARG A 327 3.52 -1.02 62.83
CA ARG A 327 3.83 0.11 61.94
C ARG A 327 3.34 1.43 62.54
N ALA A 328 4.32 2.33 62.71
CA ALA A 328 4.14 3.73 63.05
C ALA A 328 3.09 4.40 62.15
N ALA A 329 2.16 5.11 62.78
CA ALA A 329 1.08 5.84 62.15
C ALA A 329 1.61 7.07 61.38
N LEU A 330 1.62 6.97 60.05
CA LEU A 330 1.58 8.13 59.16
C LEU A 330 0.11 8.53 58.98
N ARG A 331 -0.31 9.54 59.74
CA ARG A 331 -1.63 10.17 59.64
C ARG A 331 -1.83 10.72 58.23
N ALA A 332 -2.70 10.08 57.46
CA ALA A 332 -3.31 10.69 56.29
C ALA A 332 -4.32 11.75 56.77
N ALA A 333 -4.12 13.01 56.39
CA ALA A 333 -5.06 14.07 56.66
C ALA A 333 -6.35 13.83 55.85
N GLN A 334 -7.41 13.41 56.54
CA GLN A 334 -8.78 13.47 56.04
C GLN A 334 -9.19 14.95 56.00
N SER A 335 -9.54 15.45 54.81
CA SER A 335 -10.16 16.77 54.64
C SER A 335 -11.67 16.59 54.51
N ASP A 336 -12.33 16.31 55.62
CA ASP A 336 -13.79 16.37 55.76
C ASP A 336 -14.17 17.65 56.51
N GLU A 337 -14.08 18.80 55.83
CA GLU A 337 -14.74 20.02 56.30
C GLU A 337 -15.50 20.67 55.13
N ALA A 338 -16.83 20.77 55.30
CA ALA A 338 -17.75 21.26 54.29
C ALA A 338 -17.45 22.73 53.92
N LEU A 339 -17.16 22.96 52.63
CA LEU A 339 -16.95 24.28 52.05
C LEU A 339 -18.19 25.17 52.24
N ARG A 340 -18.06 26.28 52.98
CA ARG A 340 -19.14 27.25 53.20
C ARG A 340 -19.25 28.19 52.00
N ALA A 341 -20.44 28.26 51.38
CA ALA A 341 -20.78 29.34 50.46
C ALA A 341 -21.07 30.61 51.29
N ALA A 342 -20.31 31.69 51.06
CA ALA A 342 -20.61 32.98 51.69
C ALA A 342 -21.94 33.54 51.15
N PRO A 343 -22.83 34.08 52.00
CA PRO A 343 -24.07 34.67 51.53
C PRO A 343 -23.78 36.03 50.89
N GLY A 344 -23.96 36.14 49.58
CA GLY A 344 -24.11 37.43 48.90
C GLY A 344 -23.37 37.65 47.58
N ASP A 345 -22.26 36.95 47.30
CA ASP A 345 -21.35 37.39 46.21
C ASP A 345 -20.86 36.30 45.24
N GLY A 346 -21.42 35.08 45.29
CA GLY A 346 -21.08 34.00 44.36
C GLY A 346 -19.62 33.52 44.41
N ALA A 347 -18.81 34.04 45.32
CA ALA A 347 -17.41 33.66 45.54
C ALA A 347 -17.30 32.52 46.54
N ARG A 348 -16.54 31.48 46.17
CA ARG A 348 -16.25 30.33 47.02
C ARG A 348 -14.88 30.52 47.67
N ASP A 349 -14.83 30.42 48.99
CA ASP A 349 -13.58 30.37 49.74
C ASP A 349 -12.94 28.97 49.57
N LEU A 350 -11.67 28.95 49.18
CA LEU A 350 -10.89 27.73 48.94
C LEU A 350 -9.72 27.59 49.91
N SER A 351 -9.61 28.48 50.91
CA SER A 351 -8.52 28.47 51.88
C SER A 351 -8.39 27.14 52.64
N ALA A 352 -9.50 26.46 52.90
CA ALA A 352 -9.53 25.13 53.53
C ALA A 352 -9.37 23.96 52.54
N TRP A 353 -9.52 24.21 51.23
CA TRP A 353 -9.49 23.17 50.20
C TRP A 353 -8.07 22.78 49.78
N GLY A 354 -7.12 23.71 49.88
CA GLY A 354 -5.70 23.43 49.67
C GLY A 354 -4.82 24.67 49.69
N ARG A 355 -3.55 24.51 50.07
CA ARG A 355 -2.58 25.61 50.30
C ARG A 355 -2.23 26.46 49.06
N GLY A 356 -2.71 26.11 47.88
CA GLY A 356 -2.45 26.85 46.62
C GLY A 356 -3.58 27.77 46.16
N PHE A 357 -4.79 27.64 46.72
CA PHE A 357 -5.98 28.35 46.25
C PHE A 357 -6.60 29.20 47.37
N VAL A 358 -7.01 30.42 47.05
CA VAL A 358 -7.65 31.34 48.01
C VAL A 358 -9.14 31.41 47.77
N SER A 359 -9.57 31.68 46.53
CA SER A 359 -10.99 31.74 46.19
C SER A 359 -11.24 31.50 44.71
N MET A 360 -12.47 31.11 44.37
CA MET A 360 -12.93 30.91 42.99
C MET A 360 -14.30 31.57 42.79
N ARG A 361 -14.45 32.31 41.70
CA ARG A 361 -15.71 32.99 41.34
C ARG A 361 -15.83 33.20 39.83
N ARG A 362 -17.04 33.49 39.34
CA ARG A 362 -17.29 33.82 37.92
C ARG A 362 -17.37 35.33 37.73
N GLU A 363 -16.52 35.87 36.88
CA GLU A 363 -16.51 37.31 36.57
C GLU A 363 -16.54 37.56 35.06
N LEU A 364 -16.98 38.75 34.67
CA LEU A 364 -16.74 39.28 33.33
C LEU A 364 -15.28 39.72 33.26
N VAL A 365 -14.53 39.10 32.34
CA VAL A 365 -13.11 39.36 32.13
C VAL A 365 -12.90 39.67 30.66
N ALA A 366 -12.13 40.72 30.35
CA ALA A 366 -11.73 41.02 28.98
C ALA A 366 -10.89 39.85 28.42
N ASP A 367 -11.37 39.24 27.33
CA ASP A 367 -10.68 38.20 26.60
C ASP A 367 -9.35 38.75 26.05
N PRO A 368 -8.22 38.12 26.35
CA PRO A 368 -6.90 38.64 26.02
C PRO A 368 -6.62 38.69 24.51
N VAL A 369 -7.36 37.94 23.69
CA VAL A 369 -7.16 37.88 22.24
C VAL A 369 -8.28 38.57 21.47
N ALA A 370 -9.53 38.40 21.91
CA ALA A 370 -10.69 39.02 21.25
C ALA A 370 -10.97 40.46 21.74
N GLY A 371 -10.41 40.89 22.88
CA GLY A 371 -10.58 42.22 23.44
C GLY A 371 -12.00 42.52 23.95
N ARG A 372 -12.87 41.51 24.05
CA ARG A 372 -14.27 41.62 24.49
C ARG A 372 -14.46 40.98 25.85
N GLU A 373 -15.41 41.45 26.64
CA GLU A 373 -15.72 40.84 27.93
C GLU A 373 -16.40 39.48 27.76
N LYS A 374 -15.88 38.48 28.47
CA LYS A 374 -16.39 37.10 28.52
C LYS A 374 -16.51 36.67 29.97
N ARG A 375 -17.55 35.90 30.31
CA ARG A 375 -17.65 35.28 31.64
C ARG A 375 -16.60 34.17 31.75
N MET A 376 -15.66 34.32 32.68
CA MET A 376 -14.59 33.35 32.96
C MET A 376 -14.58 32.97 34.44
N THR A 377 -14.04 31.79 34.73
CA THR A 377 -13.70 31.38 36.10
C THR A 377 -12.44 32.13 36.55
N VAL A 378 -12.52 32.91 37.61
CA VAL A 378 -11.40 33.63 38.20
C VAL A 378 -10.97 32.89 39.46
N VAL A 379 -9.75 32.37 39.45
CA VAL A 379 -9.14 31.66 40.59
C VAL A 379 -8.06 32.55 41.19
N ARG A 380 -8.22 32.91 42.45
CA ARG A 380 -7.21 33.66 43.20
C ARG A 380 -6.23 32.67 43.82
N MET A 381 -4.94 32.80 43.48
CA MET A 381 -3.87 31.94 43.98
C MET A 381 -3.31 32.48 45.31
N ASP A 382 -2.75 31.58 46.11
CA ASP A 382 -2.04 31.97 47.34
C ASP A 382 -0.79 32.81 47.02
N ARG A 383 -0.34 33.63 47.98
CA ARG A 383 0.84 34.50 47.84
C ARG A 383 2.13 33.72 47.62
N SER A 384 2.19 32.45 48.03
CA SER A 384 3.34 31.57 47.78
C SER A 384 3.53 31.19 46.30
N VAL A 385 2.52 31.40 45.44
CA VAL A 385 2.55 30.99 44.04
C VAL A 385 3.12 32.12 43.17
N ALA A 386 4.40 32.00 42.81
CA ALA A 386 5.07 32.92 41.88
C ALA A 386 4.66 32.67 40.43
N ALA A 387 4.59 33.73 39.61
CA ALA A 387 3.99 33.67 38.28
C ALA A 387 4.78 32.86 37.25
N GLU A 388 6.10 33.05 37.14
CA GLU A 388 6.92 32.35 36.14
C GLU A 388 6.99 30.83 36.43
N PRO A 389 7.29 30.37 37.66
CA PRO A 389 7.22 28.94 37.98
C PRO A 389 5.82 28.36 37.79
N PHE A 390 4.75 29.12 38.11
CA PHE A 390 3.38 28.67 37.85
C PHE A 390 3.08 28.51 36.37
N ARG A 391 3.56 29.43 35.51
CA ARG A 391 3.45 29.29 34.04
C ARG A 391 4.14 28.03 33.53
N ALA A 392 5.30 27.68 34.08
CA ALA A 392 5.99 26.43 33.73
C ALA A 392 5.18 25.18 34.13
N VAL A 393 4.53 25.20 35.30
CA VAL A 393 3.61 24.12 35.71
C VAL A 393 2.42 24.03 34.76
N LEU A 394 1.78 25.14 34.41
CA LEU A 394 0.66 25.12 33.47
C LEU A 394 1.08 24.65 32.07
N GLU A 395 2.22 25.11 31.56
CA GLU A 395 2.73 24.64 30.27
C GLU A 395 3.01 23.14 30.25
N TYR A 396 3.55 22.59 31.34
CA TYR A 396 3.66 21.14 31.50
C TYR A 396 2.30 20.45 31.39
N LEU A 397 1.26 20.98 32.04
CA LEU A 397 -0.09 20.43 31.93
C LEU A 397 -0.65 20.49 30.50
N TYR A 398 -0.17 21.40 29.65
CA TYR A 398 -0.58 21.45 28.24
C TYR A 398 0.22 20.50 27.35
N THR A 399 1.51 20.37 27.61
CA THR A 399 2.47 19.79 26.66
C THR A 399 3.01 18.43 27.09
N GLY A 400 2.95 18.11 28.39
CA GLY A 400 3.65 16.98 29.02
C GLY A 400 5.18 17.17 29.11
N ARG A 401 5.70 18.35 28.75
CA ARG A 401 7.13 18.65 28.70
C ARG A 401 7.50 19.68 29.77
N LEU A 402 8.63 19.49 30.42
CA LEU A 402 9.22 20.45 31.36
C LEU A 402 10.19 21.34 30.60
N GLU A 403 9.87 22.63 30.48
CA GLU A 403 10.78 23.64 29.93
C GLU A 403 11.74 24.12 31.02
N GLN A 404 12.98 23.60 31.01
CA GLN A 404 13.97 23.87 32.07
C GLN A 404 14.41 25.35 32.14
N ALA A 405 14.19 26.12 31.06
CA ALA A 405 14.54 27.53 31.01
C ALA A 405 13.50 28.45 31.68
N ARG A 406 12.30 27.92 31.99
CA ARG A 406 11.15 28.72 32.42
C ARG A 406 11.04 28.72 33.95
N GLY A 407 11.83 29.58 34.59
CA GLY A 407 11.80 29.81 36.05
C GLY A 407 12.70 28.87 36.86
N ASP A 408 12.71 29.06 38.19
CA ASP A 408 13.49 28.25 39.13
C ASP A 408 12.83 26.88 39.33
N LEU A 409 13.55 25.82 38.98
CA LEU A 409 13.09 24.42 39.09
C LEU A 409 12.64 24.07 40.52
N MET A 410 13.29 24.60 41.55
CA MET A 410 12.89 24.31 42.94
C MET A 410 11.51 24.89 43.24
N GLN A 411 11.23 26.11 42.75
CA GLN A 411 9.91 26.74 42.88
C GLN A 411 8.85 26.00 42.04
N VAL A 412 9.22 25.52 40.84
CA VAL A 412 8.34 24.67 40.02
C VAL A 412 7.96 23.40 40.77
N ALA A 413 8.93 22.73 41.43
CA ALA A 413 8.66 21.55 42.25
C ALA A 413 7.73 21.86 43.44
N THR A 414 7.94 22.98 44.14
CA THR A 414 7.06 23.41 45.24
C THR A 414 5.63 23.64 44.76
N ILE A 415 5.44 24.34 43.64
CA ILE A 415 4.09 24.57 43.08
C ILE A 415 3.48 23.26 42.57
N ALA A 416 4.26 22.40 41.93
CA ALA A 416 3.79 21.08 41.49
C ALA A 416 3.31 20.23 42.68
N GLU A 417 3.98 20.30 43.82
CA GLU A 417 3.53 19.64 45.06
C GLU A 417 2.24 20.25 45.60
N LEU A 418 2.14 21.59 45.68
CA LEU A 418 0.93 22.30 46.11
C LEU A 418 -0.30 21.95 45.26
N LEU A 419 -0.09 21.79 43.95
CA LEU A 419 -1.12 21.45 42.97
C LEU A 419 -1.28 19.95 42.73
N GLU A 420 -0.53 19.11 43.46
CA GLU A 420 -0.56 17.63 43.34
C GLU A 420 -0.23 17.11 41.92
N VAL A 421 0.62 17.82 41.19
CA VAL A 421 1.17 17.42 39.90
C VAL A 421 2.42 16.55 40.14
N PHE A 422 2.21 15.35 40.68
CA PHE A 422 3.29 14.47 41.13
C PHE A 422 4.28 14.10 40.01
N ASP A 423 3.81 13.91 38.78
CA ASP A 423 4.65 13.59 37.63
C ASP A 423 5.69 14.69 37.38
N LEU A 424 5.27 15.96 37.41
CA LEU A 424 6.16 17.10 37.22
C LEU A 424 7.16 17.22 38.36
N ARG A 425 6.71 17.03 39.60
CA ARG A 425 7.58 17.04 40.79
C ARG A 425 8.68 15.98 40.67
N MET A 426 8.33 14.77 40.22
CA MET A 426 9.29 13.69 39.95
C MET A 426 10.22 14.04 38.79
N MET A 427 9.71 14.63 37.70
CA MET A 427 10.54 15.04 36.57
C MET A 427 11.57 16.09 36.95
N VAL A 428 11.19 17.07 37.78
CA VAL A 428 12.12 18.08 38.30
C VAL A 428 13.19 17.43 39.18
N ALA A 429 12.80 16.52 40.09
CA ALA A 429 13.76 15.79 40.92
C ALA A 429 14.77 15.00 40.07
N ASN A 430 14.30 14.29 39.03
CA ASN A 430 15.17 13.58 38.10
C ASN A 430 16.13 14.52 37.36
N VAL A 431 15.68 15.71 36.95
CA VAL A 431 16.55 16.72 36.31
C VAL A 431 17.64 17.19 37.28
N LEU A 432 17.27 17.52 38.52
CA LEU A 432 18.22 17.98 39.55
C LEU A 432 19.24 16.90 39.92
N ASN A 433 18.84 15.62 39.91
CA ASN A 433 19.69 14.47 40.16
C ASN A 433 20.50 13.99 38.95
N LYS A 434 20.36 14.63 37.77
CA LYS A 434 20.97 14.21 36.49
C LYS A 434 20.47 12.86 35.97
N GLU A 435 19.26 12.47 36.33
CA GLU A 435 18.57 11.23 35.92
C GLU A 435 17.45 11.48 34.91
N SER A 436 17.57 12.54 34.11
CA SER A 436 16.54 12.99 33.17
C SER A 436 16.10 11.92 32.14
N PHE A 437 16.90 10.88 31.90
CA PHE A 437 16.54 9.75 31.04
C PHE A 437 15.27 9.01 31.53
N MET A 438 15.00 9.00 32.85
CA MET A 438 13.79 8.38 33.41
C MET A 438 12.50 9.16 33.06
N ASN A 439 12.60 10.41 32.64
CA ASN A 439 11.45 11.25 32.34
C ASN A 439 10.68 10.81 31.10
N GLN A 440 11.27 9.95 30.25
CA GLN A 440 10.59 9.42 29.06
C GLN A 440 9.37 8.57 29.45
N GLU A 441 9.48 7.71 30.45
CA GLU A 441 8.37 6.87 30.92
C GLU A 441 7.31 7.68 31.65
N ILE A 442 7.72 8.68 32.45
CA ILE A 442 6.79 9.61 33.08
C ILE A 442 5.96 10.37 32.02
N THR A 443 6.62 10.85 30.97
CA THR A 443 5.97 11.56 29.86
C THR A 443 4.97 10.66 29.13
N LYS A 444 5.34 9.40 28.84
CA LYS A 444 4.42 8.43 28.24
C LYS A 444 3.19 8.18 29.13
N ALA A 445 3.40 7.90 30.41
CA ALA A 445 2.33 7.65 31.37
C ALA A 445 1.38 8.85 31.52
N PHE A 446 1.93 10.07 31.56
CA PHE A 446 1.16 11.31 31.56
C PHE A 446 0.23 11.41 30.35
N HIS A 447 0.75 11.22 29.14
CA HIS A 447 -0.06 11.31 27.92
C HIS A 447 -1.13 10.22 27.84
N VAL A 448 -0.85 9.00 28.31
CA VAL A 448 -1.86 7.91 28.38
C VAL A 448 -2.99 8.26 29.34
N ARG A 449 -2.67 8.69 30.58
CA ARG A 449 -3.69 9.11 31.56
C ARG A 449 -4.54 10.26 31.04
N ARG A 450 -3.88 11.25 30.44
CA ARG A 450 -4.56 12.41 29.87
C ARG A 450 -5.49 12.02 28.71
N ALA A 451 -5.05 11.15 27.80
CA ALA A 451 -5.89 10.66 26.70
C ALA A 451 -7.15 9.94 27.22
N ASN A 452 -7.02 9.13 28.27
CA ASN A 452 -8.16 8.47 28.90
C ASN A 452 -9.13 9.47 29.54
N ARG A 453 -8.62 10.49 30.22
CA ARG A 453 -9.47 11.55 30.81
C ARG A 453 -10.15 12.40 29.74
N ILE A 454 -9.46 12.71 28.64
CA ILE A 454 -10.03 13.38 27.47
C ILE A 454 -11.22 12.60 26.90
N LYS A 455 -11.07 11.27 26.73
CA LYS A 455 -12.16 10.40 26.24
C LYS A 455 -13.37 10.44 27.18
N GLU A 456 -13.13 10.45 28.49
CA GLU A 456 -14.20 10.58 29.48
C GLU A 456 -14.92 11.94 29.37
N CYS A 457 -14.19 13.05 29.27
CA CYS A 457 -14.78 14.38 29.11
C CYS A 457 -15.59 14.47 27.82
N LEU A 458 -15.09 13.89 26.71
CA LEU A 458 -15.81 13.83 25.44
C LEU A 458 -17.11 13.01 25.57
N GLY A 459 -17.05 11.83 26.19
CA GLY A 459 -18.22 10.96 26.34
C GLY A 459 -19.31 11.54 27.28
N LYS A 460 -18.91 12.27 28.32
CA LYS A 460 -19.83 12.87 29.29
C LYS A 460 -20.20 14.33 29.00
N GLY A 461 -19.51 14.99 28.07
CA GLY A 461 -19.65 16.43 27.81
C GLY A 461 -19.15 17.33 28.95
N VAL A 462 -18.29 16.82 29.84
CA VAL A 462 -17.80 17.59 31.00
C VAL A 462 -16.83 18.66 30.52
N PHE A 463 -17.07 19.91 30.91
CA PHE A 463 -16.35 21.11 30.45
C PHE A 463 -16.59 21.51 28.99
N ALA A 464 -17.59 20.94 28.31
CA ALA A 464 -17.95 21.35 26.96
C ALA A 464 -18.38 22.83 26.92
N ASP A 465 -17.84 23.58 25.98
CA ASP A 465 -18.09 25.00 25.76
C ASP A 465 -18.72 25.29 24.39
N VAL A 466 -18.99 24.23 23.61
CA VAL A 466 -19.78 24.24 22.39
C VAL A 466 -20.53 22.92 22.21
N VAL A 467 -21.73 22.98 21.63
CA VAL A 467 -22.49 21.82 21.19
C VAL A 467 -22.71 21.92 19.69
N PHE A 468 -22.33 20.88 18.95
CA PHE A 468 -22.65 20.80 17.52
C PHE A 468 -24.01 20.16 17.32
N ARG A 469 -24.91 20.84 16.60
CA ARG A 469 -26.14 20.21 16.09
C ARG A 469 -25.87 19.59 14.74
N VAL A 470 -26.06 18.28 14.69
CA VAL A 470 -25.89 17.41 13.51
C VAL A 470 -27.24 16.80 13.15
N ASP A 471 -27.31 16.06 12.05
CA ASP A 471 -28.60 15.66 11.45
C ASP A 471 -29.42 14.73 12.36
N ASP A 472 -28.75 13.89 13.14
CA ASP A 472 -29.34 12.88 14.04
C ASP A 472 -29.22 13.23 15.54
N GLY A 473 -28.71 14.41 15.90
CA GLY A 473 -28.58 14.79 17.30
C GLY A 473 -27.63 15.94 17.63
N ALA A 474 -27.05 15.89 18.82
CA ALA A 474 -26.18 16.92 19.36
C ALA A 474 -24.92 16.31 19.97
N VAL A 475 -23.75 16.90 19.67
CA VAL A 475 -22.44 16.41 20.14
C VAL A 475 -21.72 17.53 20.90
N PRO A 476 -21.53 17.39 22.23
CA PRO A 476 -20.74 18.35 23.01
C PRO A 476 -19.26 18.26 22.64
N ALA A 477 -18.58 19.40 22.56
CA ALA A 477 -17.16 19.48 22.24
C ALA A 477 -16.48 20.64 22.99
N HIS A 478 -15.15 20.75 22.80
CA HIS A 478 -14.30 21.68 23.53
C HIS A 478 -13.53 22.54 22.53
N LYS A 479 -13.88 23.81 22.39
CA LYS A 479 -13.20 24.75 21.48
C LYS A 479 -11.67 24.71 21.62
N PRO A 480 -11.08 24.70 22.84
CA PRO A 480 -9.63 24.66 23.00
C PRO A 480 -8.97 23.41 22.38
N LEU A 481 -9.61 22.24 22.51
CA LEU A 481 -9.07 20.99 21.94
C LEU A 481 -9.28 20.91 20.42
N LEU A 482 -10.40 21.46 19.93
CA LEU A 482 -10.71 21.54 18.50
C LEU A 482 -9.70 22.41 17.74
N ILE A 483 -9.48 23.63 18.23
CA ILE A 483 -8.60 24.60 17.54
C ILE A 483 -7.13 24.18 17.58
N ALA A 484 -6.70 23.41 18.58
CA ALA A 484 -5.36 22.82 18.62
C ALA A 484 -5.17 21.66 17.62
N GLY A 485 -6.26 21.10 17.09
CA GLY A 485 -6.26 19.93 16.23
C GLY A 485 -6.65 20.19 14.77
N CYS A 486 -7.36 21.28 14.49
CA CYS A 486 -8.03 21.49 13.21
C CYS A 486 -8.06 22.99 12.85
N ASP A 487 -7.38 23.34 11.75
CA ASP A 487 -7.32 24.72 11.25
C ASP A 487 -8.69 25.26 10.83
N TRP A 488 -9.56 24.39 10.30
CA TRP A 488 -10.94 24.77 9.94
C TRP A 488 -11.72 25.20 11.18
N MET A 489 -11.64 24.43 12.27
CA MET A 489 -12.27 24.78 13.56
C MET A 489 -11.61 26.02 14.19
N MET A 490 -10.30 26.18 14.03
CA MET A 490 -9.61 27.39 14.46
C MET A 490 -10.14 28.63 13.74
N ALA A 491 -10.32 28.57 12.42
CA ALA A 491 -10.88 29.67 11.65
C ALA A 491 -12.32 30.00 12.09
N MET A 492 -13.12 28.98 12.38
CA MET A 492 -14.49 29.14 12.90
C MET A 492 -14.55 29.82 14.27
N PHE A 493 -13.69 29.42 15.21
CA PHE A 493 -13.75 29.91 16.59
C PHE A 493 -12.87 31.14 16.89
N ARG A 494 -12.10 31.62 15.91
CA ARG A 494 -11.26 32.81 16.05
C ARG A 494 -11.96 34.05 15.51
N GLY A 495 -11.68 35.21 16.11
CA GLY A 495 -12.11 36.50 15.56
C GLY A 495 -13.59 36.81 15.79
N ALA A 496 -14.19 37.58 14.87
CA ALA A 496 -15.52 38.15 15.05
C ALA A 496 -16.68 37.27 14.53
N PHE A 497 -16.42 36.03 14.11
CA PHE A 497 -17.44 35.09 13.63
C PHE A 497 -18.47 34.75 14.71
N ARG A 498 -19.69 34.39 14.30
CA ARG A 498 -20.79 34.09 15.23
C ARG A 498 -20.49 32.90 16.11
N GLU A 499 -19.83 31.91 15.53
CA GLU A 499 -19.50 30.62 16.11
C GLU A 499 -18.50 30.76 17.26
N SER A 500 -17.65 31.80 17.25
CA SER A 500 -16.67 32.04 18.32
C SER A 500 -17.34 32.22 19.69
N TYR A 501 -18.54 32.81 19.73
CA TYR A 501 -19.31 33.05 20.96
C TYR A 501 -20.58 32.20 21.09
N ALA A 502 -20.96 31.46 20.05
CA ALA A 502 -22.10 30.56 20.13
C ALA A 502 -21.80 29.39 21.08
N ALA A 503 -22.76 29.07 21.94
CA ALA A 503 -22.77 27.83 22.74
C ALA A 503 -23.22 26.63 21.89
N GLU A 504 -23.84 26.90 20.74
CA GLU A 504 -24.37 25.89 19.83
C GLU A 504 -24.03 26.27 18.38
N VAL A 505 -23.50 25.32 17.61
CA VAL A 505 -23.11 25.50 16.20
C VAL A 505 -23.79 24.43 15.35
N SER A 506 -24.43 24.82 14.25
CA SER A 506 -25.03 23.86 13.32
C SER A 506 -23.98 23.33 12.34
N LEU A 507 -23.91 22.01 12.20
CA LEU A 507 -23.05 21.31 11.25
C LEU A 507 -23.89 20.28 10.47
N PRO A 508 -24.65 20.71 9.46
CA PRO A 508 -25.53 19.81 8.70
C PRO A 508 -24.73 18.91 7.75
N GLY A 509 -25.30 17.77 7.36
CA GLY A 509 -24.67 16.80 6.43
C GLY A 509 -23.66 15.89 7.11
N THR A 510 -23.89 15.56 8.38
CA THR A 510 -23.12 14.59 9.17
C THR A 510 -23.99 14.09 10.31
N ASN A 511 -23.61 12.96 10.88
CA ASN A 511 -24.24 12.39 12.07
C ASN A 511 -23.32 12.40 13.31
N CYS A 512 -23.87 11.96 14.44
CA CYS A 512 -23.20 11.89 15.71
C CYS A 512 -22.00 10.93 15.69
N ALA A 513 -22.10 9.79 15.00
CA ALA A 513 -21.04 8.78 14.92
C ALA A 513 -19.79 9.34 14.22
N CYS A 514 -19.96 9.93 13.03
CA CYS A 514 -18.88 10.54 12.26
C CYS A 514 -18.23 11.71 13.01
N LEU A 515 -19.03 12.60 13.61
CA LEU A 515 -18.49 13.73 14.36
C LEU A 515 -17.73 13.26 15.61
N ARG A 516 -18.23 12.26 16.35
CA ARG A 516 -17.51 11.69 17.49
C ARG A 516 -16.18 11.05 17.07
N ALA A 517 -16.14 10.35 15.94
CA ALA A 517 -14.90 9.78 15.40
C ALA A 517 -13.88 10.87 15.06
N VAL A 518 -14.32 11.99 14.47
CA VAL A 518 -13.47 13.17 14.24
C VAL A 518 -12.97 13.75 15.56
N LEU A 519 -13.85 13.94 16.55
CA LEU A 519 -13.46 14.51 17.86
C LEU A 519 -12.45 13.62 18.59
N ASP A 520 -12.67 12.31 18.63
CA ASP A 520 -11.73 11.35 19.23
C ASP A 520 -10.36 11.43 18.54
N PHE A 521 -10.34 11.50 17.21
CA PHE A 521 -9.11 11.66 16.45
C PHE A 521 -8.41 13.00 16.72
N LEU A 522 -9.14 14.12 16.72
CA LEU A 522 -8.56 15.44 16.95
C LEU A 522 -7.95 15.54 18.35
N TYR A 523 -8.56 14.88 19.33
CA TYR A 523 -8.13 14.98 20.73
C TYR A 523 -7.03 13.98 21.11
N THR A 524 -7.01 12.79 20.49
CA THR A 524 -6.09 11.71 20.86
C THR A 524 -5.02 11.43 19.80
N GLY A 525 -5.25 11.87 18.56
CA GLY A 525 -4.41 11.55 17.40
C GLY A 525 -4.56 10.12 16.87
N VAL A 526 -5.49 9.34 17.44
CA VAL A 526 -5.79 7.94 17.12
C VAL A 526 -7.18 7.85 16.50
N PHE A 527 -7.32 7.05 15.44
CA PHE A 527 -8.61 6.75 14.84
C PHE A 527 -9.07 5.37 15.32
N THR A 528 -10.27 5.32 15.92
CA THR A 528 -10.88 4.08 16.41
C THR A 528 -12.30 3.99 15.85
N PRO A 529 -12.55 3.18 14.80
CA PRO A 529 -13.89 3.05 14.22
C PRO A 529 -14.84 2.35 15.19
N THR A 530 -16.10 2.79 15.21
CA THR A 530 -17.19 2.15 15.95
C THR A 530 -18.08 1.36 14.99
N PRO A 531 -18.85 0.35 15.45
CA PRO A 531 -19.65 -0.50 14.56
C PRO A 531 -20.75 0.24 13.77
N ASP A 532 -21.18 1.40 14.26
CA ASP A 532 -22.19 2.28 13.65
C ASP A 532 -21.58 3.34 12.71
N LEU A 533 -20.26 3.31 12.48
CA LEU A 533 -19.56 4.30 11.67
C LEU A 533 -19.61 3.95 10.18
N ASP A 534 -20.27 4.79 9.38
CA ASP A 534 -20.22 4.71 7.92
C ASP A 534 -18.94 5.36 7.38
N ALA A 535 -18.14 4.59 6.63
CA ALA A 535 -16.87 5.06 6.09
C ALA A 535 -17.04 6.20 5.07
N MET A 536 -18.10 6.19 4.27
CA MET A 536 -18.32 7.20 3.24
C MET A 536 -18.74 8.53 3.86
N GLU A 537 -19.68 8.51 4.80
CA GLU A 537 -20.08 9.72 5.53
C GLU A 537 -18.90 10.36 6.28
N LEU A 538 -18.03 9.53 6.89
CA LEU A 538 -16.81 10.03 7.52
C LEU A 538 -15.81 10.61 6.50
N LEU A 539 -15.66 10.01 5.31
CA LEU A 539 -14.82 10.57 4.24
C LEU A 539 -15.30 11.96 3.82
N ILE A 540 -16.62 12.14 3.68
CA ILE A 540 -17.22 13.45 3.36
C ILE A 540 -16.85 14.48 4.42
N LEU A 541 -17.02 14.13 5.70
CA LEU A 541 -16.73 15.01 6.82
C LEU A 541 -15.24 15.36 6.91
N THR A 542 -14.36 14.37 6.76
CA THR A 542 -12.90 14.58 6.85
C THR A 542 -12.36 15.47 5.74
N ASN A 543 -12.86 15.32 4.52
CA ASN A 543 -12.53 16.20 3.40
C ASN A 543 -13.03 17.63 3.68
N ARG A 544 -14.28 17.79 4.15
CA ARG A 544 -14.85 19.10 4.52
C ARG A 544 -14.05 19.82 5.60
N LEU A 545 -13.55 19.09 6.59
CA LEU A 545 -12.74 19.62 7.70
C LEU A 545 -11.25 19.72 7.37
N CYS A 546 -10.85 19.36 6.14
CA CYS A 546 -9.47 19.37 5.67
C CYS A 546 -8.51 18.56 6.56
N LEU A 547 -8.89 17.31 6.89
CA LEU A 547 -8.13 16.42 7.78
C LEU A 547 -7.45 15.30 6.97
N PRO A 548 -6.33 15.56 6.25
CA PRO A 548 -5.75 14.61 5.30
C PRO A 548 -5.29 13.29 5.93
N ARG A 549 -4.78 13.33 7.16
CA ARG A 549 -4.36 12.11 7.88
C ARG A 549 -5.55 11.25 8.29
N LEU A 550 -6.64 11.87 8.77
CA LEU A 550 -7.85 11.13 9.10
C LEU A 550 -8.53 10.61 7.83
N GLN A 551 -8.56 11.41 6.77
CA GLN A 551 -9.06 10.98 5.46
C GLN A 551 -8.36 9.71 4.97
N ALA A 552 -7.03 9.65 5.02
CA ALA A 552 -6.28 8.45 4.66
C ALA A 552 -6.57 7.24 5.58
N LEU A 553 -6.78 7.47 6.88
CA LEU A 553 -7.17 6.40 7.82
C LEU A 553 -8.59 5.89 7.52
N THR A 554 -9.51 6.77 7.14
CA THR A 554 -10.86 6.40 6.72
C THR A 554 -10.86 5.67 5.37
N GLU A 555 -10.01 6.07 4.42
CA GLU A 555 -9.81 5.32 3.17
C GLU A 555 -9.35 3.89 3.46
N GLN A 556 -8.39 3.71 4.38
CA GLN A 556 -7.90 2.39 4.81
C GLN A 556 -9.03 1.56 5.43
N TYR A 557 -9.80 2.17 6.34
CA TYR A 557 -10.93 1.53 6.97
C TYR A 557 -11.99 1.05 5.96
N ALA A 558 -12.34 1.90 4.99
CA ALA A 558 -13.29 1.53 3.93
C ALA A 558 -12.81 0.32 3.10
N VAL A 559 -11.51 0.26 2.76
CA VAL A 559 -10.93 -0.90 2.08
C VAL A 559 -11.00 -2.15 2.96
N ASP A 560 -10.65 -2.03 4.24
CA ASP A 560 -10.67 -3.16 5.18
C ASP A 560 -12.09 -3.70 5.38
N GLU A 561 -13.12 -2.85 5.38
CA GLU A 561 -14.53 -3.26 5.40
C GLU A 561 -14.94 -4.01 4.13
N LEU A 562 -14.62 -3.48 2.95
CA LEU A 562 -14.91 -4.14 1.68
C LEU A 562 -14.21 -5.50 1.57
N LEU A 563 -12.94 -5.58 1.98
CA LEU A 563 -12.18 -6.83 2.00
C LEU A 563 -12.76 -7.84 2.99
N ARG A 564 -13.20 -7.40 4.17
CA ARG A 564 -13.86 -8.26 5.16
C ARG A 564 -15.17 -8.82 4.60
N ALA A 565 -15.99 -7.98 3.96
CA ALA A 565 -17.22 -8.41 3.30
C ALA A 565 -16.91 -9.44 2.18
N PHE A 566 -15.91 -9.18 1.35
CA PHE A 566 -15.47 -10.11 0.32
C PHE A 566 -15.01 -11.47 0.88
N MET A 567 -14.25 -11.47 1.98
CA MET A 567 -13.83 -12.71 2.66
C MET A 567 -15.03 -13.52 3.19
N GLN A 568 -16.09 -12.84 3.59
CA GLN A 568 -17.35 -13.44 4.01
C GLN A 568 -18.25 -13.89 2.84
N GLN A 569 -17.74 -13.85 1.60
CA GLN A 569 -18.50 -14.16 0.38
C GLN A 569 -19.68 -13.23 0.13
N VAL A 570 -19.62 -12.00 0.68
CA VAL A 570 -20.58 -10.95 0.37
C VAL A 570 -20.16 -10.30 -0.95
N GLU A 571 -21.14 -10.07 -1.82
CA GLU A 571 -20.96 -9.42 -3.09
C GLU A 571 -20.68 -7.92 -2.90
N ILE A 572 -19.50 -7.46 -3.32
CA ILE A 572 -19.07 -6.06 -3.15
C ILE A 572 -19.03 -5.25 -4.44
N ASP A 573 -19.29 -5.86 -5.61
CA ASP A 573 -19.17 -5.22 -6.93
C ASP A 573 -19.96 -3.89 -7.00
N GLU A 574 -21.23 -3.91 -6.59
CA GLU A 574 -22.12 -2.74 -6.60
C GLU A 574 -21.61 -1.64 -5.66
N GLN A 575 -21.21 -2.03 -4.44
CA GLN A 575 -20.68 -1.10 -3.45
C GLN A 575 -19.40 -0.42 -3.93
N VAL A 576 -18.51 -1.17 -4.59
CA VAL A 576 -17.26 -0.62 -5.14
C VAL A 576 -17.53 0.37 -6.27
N ILE A 577 -18.55 0.12 -7.11
CA ILE A 577 -18.97 1.06 -8.15
C ILE A 577 -19.47 2.38 -7.52
N ILE A 578 -20.33 2.30 -6.51
CA ILE A 578 -20.83 3.48 -5.79
C ILE A 578 -19.68 4.23 -5.10
N TYR A 579 -18.77 3.50 -4.45
CA TYR A 579 -17.61 4.10 -3.80
C TYR A 579 -16.69 4.83 -4.78
N LEU A 580 -16.51 4.32 -6.01
CA LEU A 580 -15.67 4.99 -7.00
C LEU A 580 -16.18 6.41 -7.30
N GLU A 581 -17.48 6.57 -7.53
CA GLU A 581 -18.06 7.88 -7.85
C GLU A 581 -17.95 8.85 -6.66
N MET A 582 -18.32 8.37 -5.46
CA MET A 582 -18.29 9.18 -4.25
C MET A 582 -16.87 9.60 -3.87
N THR A 583 -15.89 8.71 -4.01
CA THR A 583 -14.50 8.97 -3.63
C THR A 583 -13.80 9.93 -4.57
N GLN A 584 -14.09 9.85 -5.88
CA GLN A 584 -13.62 10.83 -6.85
C GLN A 584 -14.22 12.22 -6.57
N PHE A 585 -15.49 12.29 -6.19
CA PHE A 585 -16.15 13.55 -5.86
C PHE A 585 -15.62 14.18 -4.56
N HIS A 586 -15.34 13.37 -3.52
CA HIS A 586 -14.87 13.83 -2.21
C HIS A 586 -13.34 13.83 -2.05
N ASN A 587 -12.59 13.79 -3.16
CA ASN A 587 -11.12 13.82 -3.17
C ASN A 587 -10.43 12.69 -2.36
N ALA A 588 -11.12 11.56 -2.12
CA ALA A 588 -10.56 10.37 -1.50
C ALA A 588 -9.78 9.54 -2.54
N ARG A 589 -8.62 10.07 -2.94
CA ARG A 589 -7.84 9.58 -4.10
C ARG A 589 -7.32 8.16 -3.92
N GLN A 590 -6.97 7.72 -2.72
CA GLN A 590 -6.37 6.40 -2.54
C GLN A 590 -7.45 5.30 -2.56
N LEU A 591 -8.61 5.57 -1.97
CA LEU A 591 -9.76 4.67 -2.09
C LEU A 591 -10.29 4.63 -3.52
N ALA A 592 -10.36 5.78 -4.22
CA ALA A 592 -10.71 5.81 -5.64
C ALA A 592 -9.77 4.95 -6.49
N ALA A 593 -8.45 5.03 -6.26
CA ALA A 593 -7.47 4.20 -6.94
C ALA A 593 -7.66 2.70 -6.64
N TRP A 594 -8.03 2.36 -5.40
CA TRP A 594 -8.35 0.99 -5.01
C TRP A 594 -9.63 0.48 -5.70
N CYS A 595 -10.69 1.28 -5.77
CA CYS A 595 -11.92 0.95 -6.48
C CYS A 595 -11.68 0.73 -7.97
N LEU A 596 -10.92 1.64 -8.62
CA LEU A 596 -10.49 1.48 -10.02
C LEU A 596 -9.75 0.15 -10.22
N HIS A 597 -8.80 -0.17 -9.33
CA HIS A 597 -8.06 -1.41 -9.37
C HIS A 597 -8.96 -2.64 -9.24
N TYR A 598 -9.89 -2.65 -8.27
CA TYR A 598 -10.83 -3.75 -8.07
C TYR A 598 -11.67 -3.99 -9.33
N ILE A 599 -12.25 -2.93 -9.88
CA ILE A 599 -13.09 -3.01 -11.10
C ILE A 599 -12.25 -3.50 -12.29
N CYS A 600 -11.06 -2.93 -12.51
CA CYS A 600 -10.16 -3.38 -13.58
C CYS A 600 -9.80 -4.86 -13.47
N THR A 601 -9.57 -5.35 -12.26
CA THR A 601 -9.10 -6.71 -12.05
C THR A 601 -10.21 -7.77 -11.97
N ASN A 602 -11.46 -7.34 -11.88
CA ASN A 602 -12.67 -8.16 -11.96
C ASN A 602 -13.57 -7.76 -13.15
N TYR A 603 -13.00 -7.06 -14.13
CA TYR A 603 -13.72 -6.29 -15.15
C TYR A 603 -14.79 -7.09 -15.90
N ASN A 604 -14.47 -8.32 -16.31
CA ASN A 604 -15.41 -9.18 -17.05
C ASN A 604 -16.64 -9.56 -16.20
N SER A 605 -16.45 -9.78 -14.90
CA SER A 605 -17.55 -10.11 -13.98
C SER A 605 -18.42 -8.88 -13.74
N VAL A 606 -17.78 -7.77 -13.39
CA VAL A 606 -18.45 -6.49 -13.12
C VAL A 606 -19.26 -6.02 -14.33
N CYS A 607 -18.68 -6.03 -15.54
CA CYS A 607 -19.39 -5.63 -16.76
C CYS A 607 -20.58 -6.53 -17.11
N ARG A 608 -20.51 -7.83 -16.77
CA ARG A 608 -21.61 -8.76 -17.01
C ARG A 608 -22.78 -8.49 -16.07
N ARG A 609 -22.51 -8.15 -14.82
CA ARG A 609 -23.52 -7.95 -13.77
C ARG A 609 -24.10 -6.53 -13.75
N PHE A 610 -23.25 -5.53 -14.01
CA PHE A 610 -23.59 -4.10 -13.95
C PHE A 610 -23.33 -3.39 -15.29
N PRO A 611 -23.93 -3.85 -16.40
CA PRO A 611 -23.65 -3.29 -17.73
C PRO A 611 -24.16 -1.85 -17.90
N ARG A 612 -25.18 -1.43 -17.14
CA ARG A 612 -25.74 -0.08 -17.22
C ARG A 612 -24.82 0.91 -16.53
N GLU A 613 -24.43 0.62 -15.31
CA GLU A 613 -23.54 1.39 -14.45
C GLU A 613 -22.20 1.60 -15.16
N MET A 614 -21.60 0.52 -15.68
CA MET A 614 -20.35 0.58 -16.44
C MET A 614 -20.45 1.43 -17.72
N LYS A 615 -21.64 1.52 -18.34
CA LYS A 615 -21.88 2.37 -19.51
C LYS A 615 -22.01 3.85 -19.14
N PHE A 616 -22.59 4.16 -17.98
CA PHE A 616 -22.77 5.52 -17.47
C PHE A 616 -21.52 6.11 -16.81
N MET A 617 -20.52 5.28 -16.50
CA MET A 617 -19.20 5.73 -16.02
C MET A 617 -18.59 6.83 -16.89
N SER A 618 -17.86 7.74 -16.24
CA SER A 618 -17.17 8.86 -16.89
C SER A 618 -16.26 8.38 -18.04
N ALA A 619 -16.02 9.24 -19.03
CA ALA A 619 -15.12 8.90 -20.14
C ALA A 619 -13.70 8.56 -19.66
N GLU A 620 -13.24 9.23 -18.61
CA GLU A 620 -11.95 8.97 -17.96
C GLU A 620 -11.91 7.57 -17.32
N ASN A 621 -12.94 7.19 -16.55
CA ASN A 621 -13.02 5.87 -15.94
C ASN A 621 -13.09 4.76 -17.00
N ARG A 622 -13.88 4.95 -18.06
CA ARG A 622 -13.95 3.98 -19.18
C ARG A 622 -12.61 3.80 -19.89
N ALA A 623 -11.90 4.89 -20.15
CA ALA A 623 -10.55 4.84 -20.72
C ALA A 623 -9.55 4.15 -19.76
N HIS A 624 -9.67 4.41 -18.45
CA HIS A 624 -8.87 3.76 -17.44
C HIS A 624 -9.11 2.25 -17.40
N PHE A 625 -10.37 1.81 -17.41
CA PHE A 625 -10.73 0.39 -17.41
C PHE A 625 -10.21 -0.33 -18.65
N GLU A 626 -10.38 0.24 -19.84
CA GLU A 626 -9.90 -0.41 -21.07
C GLU A 626 -8.38 -0.55 -21.09
N ARG A 627 -7.65 0.40 -20.49
CA ARG A 627 -6.19 0.37 -20.40
C ARG A 627 -5.67 -0.61 -19.34
N HIS A 628 -6.35 -0.75 -18.21
CA HIS A 628 -5.83 -1.49 -17.04
C HIS A 628 -6.61 -2.77 -16.70
N ARG A 629 -7.63 -3.13 -17.49
CA ARG A 629 -8.41 -4.35 -17.31
C ARG A 629 -7.54 -5.61 -17.30
N TRP A 630 -7.91 -6.53 -16.43
CA TRP A 630 -7.35 -7.87 -16.35
C TRP A 630 -8.46 -8.93 -16.48
N PRO A 631 -8.29 -9.97 -17.31
CA PRO A 631 -7.18 -10.15 -18.25
C PRO A 631 -7.13 -9.09 -19.37
N PRO A 632 -5.94 -8.73 -19.90
CA PRO A 632 -5.83 -7.77 -20.99
C PRO A 632 -6.50 -8.24 -22.28
N VAL A 633 -6.92 -7.28 -23.12
CA VAL A 633 -7.61 -7.57 -24.39
C VAL A 633 -6.78 -8.46 -25.32
N TRP A 634 -5.48 -8.19 -25.44
CA TRP A 634 -4.59 -8.96 -26.29
C TRP A 634 -4.50 -10.44 -25.84
N TYR A 635 -4.58 -10.70 -24.53
CA TYR A 635 -4.58 -12.07 -24.01
C TYR A 635 -5.87 -12.79 -24.39
N LEU A 636 -7.02 -12.12 -24.24
CA LEU A 636 -8.32 -12.72 -24.59
C LEU A 636 -8.40 -13.09 -26.08
N LYS A 637 -7.81 -12.26 -26.95
CA LYS A 637 -7.71 -12.55 -28.39
C LYS A 637 -6.79 -13.73 -28.67
N GLU A 638 -5.63 -13.79 -28.01
CA GLU A 638 -4.70 -14.92 -28.16
C GLU A 638 -5.26 -16.23 -27.62
N GLU A 639 -6.00 -16.20 -26.52
CA GLU A 639 -6.68 -17.38 -25.97
C GLU A 639 -7.75 -17.90 -26.93
N ASP A 640 -8.58 -17.03 -27.50
CA ASP A 640 -9.54 -17.43 -28.53
C ASP A 640 -8.84 -18.00 -29.78
N HIS A 641 -7.74 -17.40 -30.23
CA HIS A 641 -6.92 -17.93 -31.32
C HIS A 641 -6.34 -19.31 -31.00
N TYR A 642 -5.74 -19.48 -29.81
CA TYR A 642 -5.17 -20.75 -29.35
C TYR A 642 -6.22 -21.86 -29.29
N GLN A 643 -7.41 -21.57 -28.72
CA GLN A 643 -8.50 -22.55 -28.64
C GLN A 643 -9.01 -22.96 -30.02
N ARG A 644 -9.08 -22.04 -30.98
CA ARG A 644 -9.44 -22.37 -32.38
C ARG A 644 -8.38 -23.24 -33.04
N ALA A 645 -7.10 -22.85 -32.95
CA ALA A 645 -5.98 -23.61 -33.54
C ALA A 645 -5.86 -25.01 -32.93
N LYS A 646 -6.09 -25.14 -31.61
CA LYS A 646 -6.11 -26.44 -30.92
C LYS A 646 -7.20 -27.36 -31.46
N LYS A 647 -8.43 -26.86 -31.59
CA LYS A 647 -9.56 -27.63 -32.16
C LYS A 647 -9.30 -28.04 -33.62
N GLU A 648 -8.71 -27.16 -34.42
CA GLU A 648 -8.33 -27.45 -35.79
C GLU A 648 -7.29 -28.58 -35.87
N ARG A 649 -6.24 -28.50 -35.07
CA ARG A 649 -5.22 -29.54 -34.98
C ARG A 649 -5.78 -30.89 -34.53
N GLU A 650 -6.63 -30.90 -33.49
CA GLU A 650 -7.30 -32.13 -33.04
C GLU A 650 -8.14 -32.77 -34.16
N ARG A 651 -8.81 -31.94 -34.96
CA ARG A 651 -9.58 -32.40 -36.13
C ARG A 651 -8.68 -32.99 -37.22
N GLU A 652 -7.54 -32.35 -37.53
CA GLU A 652 -6.55 -32.88 -38.48
C GLU A 652 -5.97 -34.22 -38.03
N GLU A 653 -5.60 -34.34 -36.76
CA GLU A 653 -5.06 -35.57 -36.18
C GLU A 653 -6.10 -36.71 -36.23
N GLN A 654 -7.37 -36.41 -35.97
CA GLN A 654 -8.47 -37.37 -36.12
C GLN A 654 -8.64 -37.83 -37.59
N LEU A 655 -8.53 -36.91 -38.55
CA LEU A 655 -8.61 -37.25 -39.98
C LEU A 655 -7.42 -38.13 -40.41
N GLN A 656 -6.20 -37.81 -39.97
CA GLN A 656 -5.01 -38.61 -40.25
C GLN A 656 -5.13 -40.03 -39.65
N ARG A 657 -5.63 -40.15 -38.41
CA ARG A 657 -5.91 -41.45 -37.78
C ARG A 657 -6.91 -42.28 -38.60
N LYS A 658 -7.98 -41.65 -39.11
CA LYS A 658 -9.00 -42.31 -39.96
C LYS A 658 -8.47 -42.72 -41.34
N GLN A 659 -7.54 -41.94 -41.94
CA GLN A 659 -6.89 -42.33 -43.20
C GLN A 659 -5.90 -43.49 -42.99
N HIS A 660 -5.16 -43.48 -41.88
CA HIS A 660 -4.17 -44.51 -41.58
C HIS A 660 -4.83 -45.86 -41.22
N THR A 661 -6.04 -45.85 -40.64
CA THR A 661 -6.82 -47.09 -40.45
C THR A 661 -7.34 -47.63 -41.79
N ARG A 662 -7.76 -46.79 -42.74
CA ARG A 662 -8.20 -47.23 -44.07
C ARG A 662 -7.09 -47.85 -44.92
N SER A 663 -5.86 -47.31 -44.89
CA SER A 663 -4.75 -47.85 -45.71
C SER A 663 -4.27 -49.24 -45.26
N LYS A 664 -4.53 -49.64 -44.01
CA LYS A 664 -4.20 -50.99 -43.50
C LYS A 664 -5.10 -52.10 -44.09
N TRP A 665 -6.28 -51.75 -44.63
CA TRP A 665 -7.23 -52.72 -45.20
C TRP A 665 -7.06 -52.95 -46.71
N CYS A 666 -6.19 -52.20 -47.40
CA CYS A 666 -6.01 -52.31 -48.85
C CYS A 666 -5.00 -53.39 -49.30
N PHE A 667 -4.37 -54.13 -48.38
CA PHE A 667 -3.40 -55.19 -48.71
C PHE A 667 -4.00 -56.60 -48.84
N TRP A 668 -5.33 -56.75 -48.74
CA TRP A 668 -6.02 -58.03 -48.97
C TRP A 668 -6.96 -57.92 -50.17
N ARG A 669 -6.40 -58.00 -51.38
CA ARG A 669 -7.14 -58.46 -52.57
C ARG A 669 -6.37 -59.64 -53.16
N PRO A 670 -6.93 -60.87 -53.19
CA PRO A 670 -6.33 -61.95 -53.95
C PRO A 670 -6.50 -61.67 -55.45
N SER A 671 -5.42 -61.83 -56.21
CA SER A 671 -5.45 -61.81 -57.68
C SER A 671 -6.39 -62.90 -58.22
N PRO A 672 -7.13 -62.66 -59.31
CA PRO A 672 -7.93 -63.70 -59.94
C PRO A 672 -6.99 -64.66 -60.69
N HIS A 673 -7.16 -65.96 -60.46
CA HIS A 673 -6.50 -67.01 -61.23
C HIS A 673 -6.92 -66.91 -62.70
N VAL A 674 -5.92 -66.96 -63.60
CA VAL A 674 -6.09 -67.20 -65.04
C VAL A 674 -6.27 -68.71 -65.25
N SER A 675 -7.18 -69.04 -66.17
CA SER A 675 -7.67 -70.38 -66.53
C SER A 675 -6.60 -71.40 -66.88
#